data_AF-A0A959SVU0-F1
#
_entry.id   AF-A0A959SVU0-F1
#
_cell.length_a   1.000
_cell.length_b   1.000
_cell.length_c   1.000
_cell.angle_alpha   90.00
_cell.angle_beta   90.00
_cell.angle_gamma   90.00
#
_symmetry.space_group_name_H-M   'P 1'
#
loop_
_entity.id
_entity.type
_entity.pdbx_description
1 polymer ?
#
loop_
_entity_poly.entity_id
_entity_poly.type
_entity_poly.pdbx_seq_one_letter_code
_entity_poly.pdbx_strand_id
1 'polypeptide(L)'
;MKQKIILTALPNGISKKTGSNTVNASVAVSLQVEDVNTTLQNVPDMLNWAEKVKQGKFTVYLNGNPVQAKVVSKEVDVALWKNLFAPTVKVRSFVQEDMSDRPILSYPVKHIVNFVKDTVAQMGKDFATDLPDSNFYTDNERFKAISDYTIAQYPKRGREKISMGQIVSKIPTERRINELLRKNKAIPFNASATPTFDFAQLKNFHGLYSKTEVKNFVPLPKPDFEFHDILSIIASYPQLLRKLGLVFDLEFAFPQLMINVADPTIRIAFSEVNFTTATTVTCPPTVFTKTNNGFYIKPGANSLIDRGHLKLNTDAFTVFQVDTDGAGLKLCGMIDNLQLRKAKHIFYAVDNYIPAEQLIPVFNNEAPPKEGLPVNRTTGIAVAKNGMADSVRQKFVKMNSLKPALIAVGMAPTGLAGNNATFILPNEKLYADDLNLGYRMDVQPEGGKWFSLHKRNNKYSFINSGNNYIDIPDMPADEGYIQIGAAEEDTSSGKQLKVSEAIARWEGWSLSVPPVGSALNEPTLEKDEIHDKSNPAAVQKEAAKYRAPLTNDFKLSVTPSVEKGSLPMLRFGKKYSIKIRTVDVAGNSVDHDLTPENAAQAIVPNIRYMRYEPADTPFLLLGNKMKDGESSEMMVVRSNENISVEQYESTVGGNKYIPDAIRHVKPPRCTVERATTHGMLDKGFGQANAAQAAAYYQKIVSSKDPLFKEEDNSPNLTVFNPDEKLMNVEYLADPMAAGVTFFVSINDPNPKLPNPEVLTKRISFYNADDKEVTSDAEANKSFDTDTWFAPKTFRVRLKEGNPAINWDASSRTLLVTLQKGVIFKMNYASYWRPDDLIKKSGILDMMGLNNLTGTVGQRIARGQHWMFSPWREITFVHAVQQPISVDASGKKYPAIVNIVPD
;
A
#
# COMPACT_ATOMS: atom_id res chain seq x y z
N MET A 1 -32.80 -34.67 8.15
CA MET A 1 -32.14 -33.67 9.01
C MET A 1 -31.16 -34.37 9.94
N LYS A 2 -29.88 -33.99 9.87
CA LYS A 2 -28.83 -34.44 10.77
C LYS A 2 -28.20 -33.23 11.44
N GLN A 3 -27.90 -33.32 12.73
CA GLN A 3 -27.17 -32.28 13.45
C GLN A 3 -25.77 -32.77 13.78
N LYS A 4 -24.77 -31.96 13.47
CA LYS A 4 -23.36 -32.21 13.80
C LYS A 4 -22.82 -31.03 14.58
N ILE A 5 -22.19 -31.35 15.71
CA ILE A 5 -21.52 -30.37 16.57
C ILE A 5 -20.06 -30.79 16.66
N ILE A 6 -19.14 -29.85 16.45
CA ILE A 6 -17.70 -30.09 16.59
C ILE A 6 -17.19 -29.23 17.74
N LEU A 7 -16.54 -29.88 18.72
CA LEU A 7 -15.95 -29.25 19.89
C LEU A 7 -14.42 -29.26 19.76
N THR A 8 -13.88 -28.14 19.33
CA THR A 8 -12.43 -28.00 19.10
C THR A 8 -11.76 -27.43 20.35
N ALA A 9 -10.86 -28.21 20.96
CA ALA A 9 -10.13 -27.79 22.16
C ALA A 9 -8.87 -26.98 21.81
N LEU A 10 -8.70 -25.82 22.43
CA LEU A 10 -7.68 -24.83 22.06
C LEU A 10 -6.87 -24.41 23.29
N PRO A 11 -5.63 -24.91 23.48
CA PRO A 11 -4.69 -24.36 24.45
C PRO A 11 -4.56 -22.83 24.35
N ASN A 12 -4.74 -22.12 25.46
CA ASN A 12 -4.86 -20.66 25.49
C ASN A 12 -4.03 -20.00 26.61
N GLY A 13 -2.78 -20.44 26.79
CA GLY A 13 -1.84 -19.83 27.71
C GLY A 13 -1.95 -20.27 29.18
N ILE A 14 -1.18 -19.61 30.04
CA ILE A 14 -1.06 -19.89 31.48
C ILE A 14 -1.77 -18.78 32.28
N SER A 15 -2.41 -19.14 33.38
CA SER A 15 -3.02 -18.16 34.29
C SER A 15 -1.94 -17.35 35.02
N LYS A 16 -2.06 -16.01 35.05
CA LYS A 16 -1.08 -15.11 35.69
C LYS A 16 -1.18 -15.05 37.23
N LYS A 17 -1.96 -15.95 37.87
CA LYS A 17 -2.09 -15.99 39.34
C LYS A 17 -0.79 -16.55 39.94
N THR A 18 -0.14 -15.77 40.81
CA THR A 18 1.12 -16.14 41.46
C THR A 18 0.99 -17.48 42.20
N GLY A 19 1.83 -18.46 41.83
CA GLY A 19 1.93 -19.76 42.50
C GLY A 19 0.99 -20.86 41.98
N SER A 20 0.12 -20.61 40.99
CA SER A 20 -0.76 -21.65 40.45
C SER A 20 -0.19 -22.29 39.17
N ASN A 21 -0.10 -23.63 39.11
CA ASN A 21 0.17 -24.38 37.88
C ASN A 21 -1.10 -24.49 37.01
N THR A 22 -1.86 -23.40 36.88
CA THR A 22 -3.13 -23.40 36.14
C THR A 22 -2.93 -22.94 34.71
N VAL A 23 -3.54 -23.66 33.78
CA VAL A 23 -3.54 -23.34 32.35
C VAL A 23 -4.95 -23.00 31.90
N ASN A 24 -5.02 -22.24 30.80
CA ASN A 24 -6.28 -21.88 30.18
C ASN A 24 -6.44 -22.65 28.86
N ALA A 25 -7.66 -23.04 28.55
CA ALA A 25 -8.04 -23.56 27.24
C ALA A 25 -9.39 -23.01 26.84
N SER A 26 -9.63 -22.83 25.55
CA SER A 26 -10.95 -22.51 25.02
C SER A 26 -11.52 -23.71 24.27
N VAL A 27 -12.84 -23.83 24.20
CA VAL A 27 -13.52 -24.74 23.28
C VAL A 27 -14.32 -23.94 22.28
N ALA A 28 -14.00 -24.10 21.00
CA ALA A 28 -14.79 -23.55 19.90
C ALA A 28 -15.84 -24.57 19.46
N VAL A 29 -17.08 -24.10 19.29
CA VAL A 29 -18.23 -24.92 18.93
C VAL A 29 -18.68 -24.60 17.52
N SER A 30 -18.59 -25.58 16.62
CA SER A 30 -19.14 -25.48 15.26
C SER A 30 -20.46 -26.21 15.19
N LEU A 31 -21.49 -25.53 14.66
CA LEU A 31 -22.84 -26.06 14.49
C LEU A 31 -23.10 -26.30 13.00
N GLN A 32 -23.51 -27.52 12.65
CA GLN A 32 -23.81 -27.92 11.27
C GLN A 32 -25.14 -28.64 11.22
N VAL A 33 -26.00 -28.25 10.28
CA VAL A 33 -27.28 -28.89 10.00
C VAL A 33 -27.29 -29.37 8.56
N GLU A 34 -27.50 -30.67 8.37
CA GLU A 34 -27.48 -31.33 7.06
C GLU A 34 -28.84 -31.96 6.71
N ASP A 35 -29.03 -32.29 5.44
CA ASP A 35 -30.21 -32.96 4.89
C ASP A 35 -31.51 -32.20 5.22
N VAL A 36 -31.49 -30.88 5.02
CA VAL A 36 -32.62 -29.97 5.25
C VAL A 36 -32.58 -28.74 4.34
N ASN A 37 -33.75 -28.19 4.03
CA ASN A 37 -33.91 -26.85 3.50
C ASN A 37 -35.19 -26.25 4.12
N THR A 38 -35.03 -25.44 5.17
CA THR A 38 -36.15 -25.00 6.02
C THR A 38 -35.84 -23.67 6.71
N THR A 39 -36.58 -23.33 7.77
CA THR A 39 -36.30 -22.21 8.66
C THR A 39 -35.89 -22.69 10.06
N LEU A 40 -35.23 -21.84 10.83
CA LEU A 40 -34.70 -22.17 12.15
C LEU A 40 -35.79 -22.62 13.13
N GLN A 41 -37.04 -22.18 12.93
CA GLN A 41 -38.22 -22.68 13.64
C GLN A 41 -38.33 -24.22 13.64
N ASN A 42 -37.93 -24.87 12.55
CA ASN A 42 -37.99 -26.33 12.39
C ASN A 42 -36.72 -27.05 12.84
N VAL A 43 -35.74 -26.33 13.39
CA VAL A 43 -34.49 -26.88 13.93
C VAL A 43 -34.39 -26.50 15.42
N PRO A 44 -35.25 -27.07 16.28
CA PRO A 44 -35.47 -26.61 17.66
C PRO A 44 -34.20 -26.61 18.53
N ASP A 45 -33.24 -27.50 18.26
CA ASP A 45 -31.97 -27.55 18.97
C ASP A 45 -31.06 -26.35 18.65
N MET A 46 -31.02 -25.92 17.38
CA MET A 46 -30.25 -24.73 16.97
C MET A 46 -30.97 -23.44 17.38
N LEU A 47 -32.30 -23.40 17.26
CA LEU A 47 -33.11 -22.26 17.72
C LEU A 47 -32.89 -21.96 19.21
N ASN A 48 -32.78 -23.00 20.04
CA ASN A 48 -32.59 -22.89 21.49
C ASN A 48 -31.16 -23.24 21.95
N TRP A 49 -30.18 -23.10 21.06
CA TRP A 49 -28.79 -23.47 21.32
C TRP A 49 -28.25 -22.89 22.63
N ALA A 50 -28.32 -21.56 22.78
CA ALA A 50 -27.78 -20.85 23.94
C ALA A 50 -28.39 -21.35 25.27
N GLU A 51 -29.67 -21.70 25.28
CA GLU A 51 -30.36 -22.22 26.47
C GLU A 51 -29.87 -23.63 26.83
N LYS A 52 -29.64 -24.47 25.81
CA LYS A 52 -29.13 -25.83 25.96
C LYS A 52 -27.70 -25.86 26.49
N VAL A 53 -26.79 -25.07 25.91
CA VAL A 53 -25.39 -25.07 26.36
C VAL A 53 -25.15 -24.35 27.67
N LYS A 54 -26.01 -23.41 28.05
CA LYS A 54 -25.96 -22.76 29.36
C LYS A 54 -26.07 -23.76 30.52
N GLN A 55 -26.79 -24.87 30.32
CA GLN A 55 -26.93 -25.95 31.32
C GLN A 55 -25.82 -27.00 31.22
N GLY A 56 -25.01 -26.98 30.16
CA GLY A 56 -23.99 -27.98 29.89
C GLY A 56 -22.79 -27.88 30.84
N LYS A 57 -22.23 -29.03 31.20
CA LYS A 57 -20.96 -29.12 31.96
C LYS A 57 -19.83 -29.48 31.02
N PHE A 58 -18.72 -28.74 31.08
CA PHE A 58 -17.55 -28.99 30.24
C PHE A 58 -16.48 -29.77 30.99
N THR A 59 -15.98 -30.84 30.38
CA THR A 59 -14.89 -31.66 30.91
C THR A 59 -13.70 -31.62 29.95
N VAL A 60 -12.51 -31.39 30.50
CA VAL A 60 -11.24 -31.45 29.76
C VAL A 60 -10.70 -32.86 29.83
N TYR A 61 -10.22 -33.41 28.71
CA TYR A 61 -9.54 -34.70 28.67
C TYR A 61 -8.11 -34.50 28.17
N LEU A 62 -7.12 -34.91 28.98
CA LEU A 62 -5.70 -34.92 28.60
C LEU A 62 -5.26 -36.36 28.34
N ASN A 63 -4.88 -36.67 27.10
CA ASN A 63 -4.59 -38.05 26.67
C ASN A 63 -5.68 -39.07 27.05
N GLY A 64 -6.94 -38.63 27.03
CA GLY A 64 -8.10 -39.46 27.40
C GLY A 64 -8.45 -39.46 28.89
N ASN A 65 -7.60 -38.90 29.76
CA ASN A 65 -7.89 -38.82 31.20
C ASN A 65 -8.67 -37.53 31.51
N PRO A 66 -9.82 -37.60 32.21
CA PRO A 66 -10.59 -36.42 32.57
C PRO A 66 -9.86 -35.56 33.60
N VAL A 67 -9.95 -34.24 33.43
CA VAL A 67 -9.41 -33.21 34.33
C VAL A 67 -10.54 -32.23 34.65
N GLN A 68 -10.68 -31.93 35.94
CA GLN A 68 -11.67 -30.96 36.40
C GLN A 68 -11.28 -29.56 35.92
N ALA A 69 -12.19 -28.90 35.20
CA ALA A 69 -12.00 -27.56 34.68
C ALA A 69 -13.16 -26.64 35.10
N LYS A 70 -12.84 -25.36 35.27
CA LYS A 70 -13.81 -24.32 35.58
C LYS A 70 -14.03 -23.47 34.33
N VAL A 71 -15.28 -23.28 33.92
CA VAL A 71 -15.63 -22.28 32.90
C VAL A 71 -15.43 -20.88 33.49
N VAL A 72 -14.65 -20.05 32.81
CA VAL A 72 -14.27 -18.68 33.24
C VAL A 72 -14.74 -17.60 32.26
N SER A 73 -15.26 -17.97 31.09
CA SER A 73 -15.97 -17.03 30.21
C SER A 73 -17.23 -16.48 30.87
N LYS A 74 -17.70 -15.31 30.43
CA LYS A 74 -18.99 -14.75 30.88
C LYS A 74 -20.14 -15.73 30.56
N GLU A 75 -21.22 -15.62 31.33
CA GLU A 75 -22.43 -16.42 31.13
C GLU A 75 -23.05 -16.19 29.74
N VAL A 76 -23.60 -17.24 29.15
CA VAL A 76 -24.24 -17.20 27.83
C VAL A 76 -25.51 -16.35 27.87
N ASP A 77 -25.63 -15.45 26.89
CA ASP A 77 -26.77 -14.55 26.73
C ASP A 77 -27.86 -15.19 25.84
N VAL A 78 -28.79 -15.88 26.50
CA VAL A 78 -29.91 -16.56 25.84
C VAL A 78 -30.85 -15.58 25.14
N ALA A 79 -31.04 -14.38 25.71
CA ALA A 79 -31.91 -13.36 25.11
C ALA A 79 -31.30 -12.80 23.82
N LEU A 80 -29.99 -12.53 23.83
CA LEU A 80 -29.27 -12.10 22.63
C LEU A 80 -29.33 -13.14 21.52
N TRP A 81 -29.15 -14.43 21.83
CA TRP A 81 -29.30 -15.51 20.86
C TRP A 81 -30.68 -15.49 20.20
N LYS A 82 -31.75 -15.45 21.00
CA LYS A 82 -33.15 -15.42 20.51
C LYS A 82 -33.43 -14.20 19.62
N ASN A 83 -32.79 -13.06 19.90
CA ASN A 83 -32.95 -11.84 19.11
C ASN A 83 -32.18 -11.87 17.77
N LEU A 84 -31.00 -12.50 17.73
CA LEU A 84 -30.18 -12.59 16.52
C LEU A 84 -30.58 -13.76 15.60
N PHE A 85 -31.01 -14.87 16.18
CA PHE A 85 -31.39 -16.10 15.49
C PHE A 85 -32.90 -16.30 15.56
N ALA A 86 -33.63 -15.44 14.84
CA ALA A 86 -35.08 -15.48 14.78
C ALA A 86 -35.60 -16.77 14.13
N PRO A 87 -36.82 -17.23 14.46
CA PRO A 87 -37.50 -18.36 13.82
C PRO A 87 -37.50 -18.38 12.28
N THR A 88 -37.48 -17.19 11.67
CA THR A 88 -37.57 -16.99 10.23
C THR A 88 -36.24 -17.17 9.50
N VAL A 89 -35.10 -17.22 10.23
CA VAL A 89 -33.77 -17.43 9.64
C VAL A 89 -33.78 -18.72 8.82
N LYS A 90 -33.34 -18.64 7.56
CA LYS A 90 -33.25 -19.80 6.68
C LYS A 90 -32.16 -20.76 7.15
N VAL A 91 -32.38 -22.05 6.97
CA VAL A 91 -31.41 -23.11 7.23
C VAL A 91 -31.30 -23.96 5.97
N ARG A 92 -30.17 -23.86 5.29
CA ARG A 92 -29.83 -24.74 4.16
C ARG A 92 -28.95 -25.88 4.65
N SER A 93 -28.95 -26.99 3.93
CA SER A 93 -28.06 -28.11 4.25
C SER A 93 -26.61 -27.64 4.17
N PHE A 94 -25.83 -27.86 5.23
CA PHE A 94 -24.42 -27.57 5.25
C PHE A 94 -23.69 -28.36 4.15
N VAL A 95 -22.95 -27.66 3.31
CA VAL A 95 -22.08 -28.24 2.29
C VAL A 95 -20.70 -27.63 2.45
N GLN A 96 -19.71 -28.47 2.73
CA GLN A 96 -18.32 -28.04 2.68
C GLN A 96 -17.87 -27.95 1.22
N GLU A 97 -17.46 -26.77 0.80
CA GLU A 97 -16.93 -26.54 -0.55
C GLU A 97 -15.55 -27.16 -0.73
N ASP A 98 -15.33 -27.82 -1.87
CA ASP A 98 -14.01 -28.25 -2.30
C ASP A 98 -13.41 -27.19 -3.24
N MET A 99 -12.41 -26.48 -2.71
CA MET A 99 -11.66 -25.47 -3.45
C MET A 99 -10.31 -25.99 -3.99
N SER A 100 -9.96 -27.25 -3.73
CA SER A 100 -8.61 -27.78 -4.02
C SER A 100 -8.33 -27.94 -5.51
N ASP A 101 -9.38 -28.12 -6.32
CA ASP A 101 -9.29 -28.25 -7.78
C ASP A 101 -9.35 -26.92 -8.54
N ARG A 102 -9.56 -25.81 -7.83
CA ARG A 102 -9.62 -24.47 -8.43
C ARG A 102 -8.22 -23.95 -8.70
N PRO A 103 -7.92 -23.46 -9.92
CA PRO A 103 -6.67 -22.76 -10.18
C PRO A 103 -6.53 -21.53 -9.26
N ILE A 104 -5.33 -21.32 -8.71
CA ILE A 104 -4.99 -20.20 -7.82
C ILE A 104 -3.88 -19.38 -8.46
N LEU A 105 -4.22 -18.15 -8.82
CA LEU A 105 -3.32 -17.16 -9.39
C LEU A 105 -2.67 -16.34 -8.28
N SER A 106 -1.36 -16.17 -8.40
CA SER A 106 -0.53 -15.30 -7.56
C SER A 106 0.74 -14.94 -8.35
N TYR A 107 1.64 -14.13 -7.76
CA TYR A 107 2.92 -13.77 -8.36
C TYR A 107 3.99 -13.58 -7.26
N PRO A 108 5.28 -13.86 -7.56
CA PRO A 108 6.34 -13.87 -6.55
C PRO A 108 6.78 -12.45 -6.16
N VAL A 109 6.20 -11.89 -5.10
CA VAL A 109 6.46 -10.52 -4.63
C VAL A 109 7.95 -10.29 -4.36
N LYS A 110 8.65 -11.27 -3.76
CA LYS A 110 10.11 -11.21 -3.51
C LYS A 110 10.90 -10.91 -4.79
N HIS A 111 10.58 -11.58 -5.88
CA HIS A 111 11.30 -11.42 -7.15
C HIS A 111 11.04 -10.05 -7.77
N ILE A 112 9.79 -9.58 -7.74
CA ILE A 112 9.42 -8.26 -8.29
C ILE A 112 10.10 -7.14 -7.50
N VAL A 113 10.07 -7.19 -6.16
CA VAL A 113 10.75 -6.21 -5.29
C VAL A 113 12.24 -6.15 -5.58
N ASN A 114 12.91 -7.32 -5.62
CA ASN A 114 14.34 -7.38 -5.87
C ASN A 114 14.68 -6.86 -7.28
N PHE A 115 13.88 -7.22 -8.28
CA PHE A 115 14.08 -6.73 -9.64
C PHE A 115 13.98 -5.20 -9.70
N VAL A 116 12.96 -4.60 -9.07
CA VAL A 116 12.81 -3.14 -9.00
C VAL A 116 13.99 -2.51 -8.25
N LYS A 117 14.41 -3.07 -7.12
CA LYS A 117 15.55 -2.58 -6.34
C LYS A 117 16.83 -2.56 -7.17
N ASP A 118 17.21 -3.67 -7.81
CA ASP A 118 18.47 -3.69 -8.55
C ASP A 118 18.39 -2.84 -9.83
N THR A 119 17.18 -2.64 -10.39
CA THR A 119 16.96 -1.71 -11.51
C THR A 119 17.23 -0.27 -11.06
N VAL A 120 16.63 0.16 -9.95
CA VAL A 120 16.87 1.47 -9.33
C VAL A 120 18.35 1.65 -9.01
N ALA A 121 18.99 0.63 -8.44
CA ALA A 121 20.41 0.66 -8.07
C ALA A 121 21.32 0.83 -9.29
N GLN A 122 21.07 0.10 -10.36
CA GLN A 122 21.81 0.20 -11.61
C GLN A 122 21.62 1.58 -12.24
N MET A 123 20.36 1.99 -12.41
CA MET A 123 20.03 3.26 -13.05
C MET A 123 20.59 4.47 -12.31
N GLY A 124 20.49 4.49 -10.98
CA GLY A 124 21.01 5.61 -10.20
C GLY A 124 22.54 5.70 -10.17
N LYS A 125 23.25 4.62 -10.51
CA LYS A 125 24.72 4.64 -10.58
C LYS A 125 25.20 4.96 -11.99
N ASP A 126 24.62 4.32 -13.00
CA ASP A 126 25.06 4.40 -14.39
C ASP A 126 24.60 5.71 -15.05
N PHE A 127 23.43 6.24 -14.65
CA PHE A 127 22.79 7.41 -15.27
C PHE A 127 22.63 8.58 -14.29
N ALA A 128 23.69 8.86 -13.52
CA ALA A 128 23.68 9.92 -12.50
C ALA A 128 23.72 11.35 -13.08
N THR A 129 23.99 11.50 -14.37
CA THR A 129 24.20 12.80 -15.02
C THR A 129 23.09 13.15 -16.00
N ASP A 130 22.43 12.17 -16.59
CA ASP A 130 21.36 12.40 -17.56
C ASP A 130 20.44 11.19 -17.62
N LEU A 131 19.28 11.36 -18.22
CA LEU A 131 18.33 10.29 -18.48
C LEU A 131 18.92 9.32 -19.53
N PRO A 132 18.69 7.99 -19.39
CA PRO A 132 19.12 7.01 -20.37
C PRO A 132 18.36 7.19 -21.69
N ASP A 133 19.00 6.80 -22.78
CA ASP A 133 18.37 6.68 -24.10
C ASP A 133 17.38 5.52 -24.13
N SER A 134 16.27 5.65 -24.87
CA SER A 134 15.28 4.57 -25.03
C SER A 134 15.87 3.23 -25.52
N ASN A 135 16.97 3.25 -26.28
CA ASN A 135 17.67 2.05 -26.74
C ASN A 135 18.30 1.26 -25.59
N PHE A 136 18.73 1.91 -24.51
CA PHE A 136 19.25 1.22 -23.33
C PHE A 136 18.23 0.20 -22.79
N TYR A 137 16.95 0.58 -22.75
CA TYR A 137 15.88 -0.30 -22.29
C TYR A 137 15.55 -1.39 -23.30
N THR A 138 15.49 -1.04 -24.59
CA THR A 138 15.05 -1.99 -25.62
C THR A 138 16.12 -3.02 -25.97
N ASP A 139 17.41 -2.71 -25.76
CA ASP A 139 18.53 -3.59 -26.09
C ASP A 139 19.03 -4.43 -24.92
N ASN A 140 18.77 -4.02 -23.69
CA ASN A 140 19.19 -4.74 -22.49
C ASN A 140 18.32 -5.97 -22.21
N GLU A 141 18.96 -7.15 -22.16
CA GLU A 141 18.31 -8.45 -21.95
C GLU A 141 17.45 -8.52 -20.68
N ARG A 142 17.83 -7.78 -19.62
CA ARG A 142 17.07 -7.71 -18.38
C ARG A 142 15.68 -7.10 -18.59
N PHE A 143 15.58 -6.04 -19.39
CA PHE A 143 14.30 -5.38 -19.69
C PHE A 143 13.53 -6.13 -20.77
N LYS A 144 14.21 -6.67 -21.78
CA LYS A 144 13.58 -7.59 -22.75
C LYS A 144 12.88 -8.75 -22.03
N ALA A 145 13.48 -9.28 -20.98
CA ALA A 145 12.94 -10.40 -20.21
C ALA A 145 11.55 -10.10 -19.62
N ILE A 146 11.19 -8.85 -19.33
CA ILE A 146 9.88 -8.48 -18.75
C ILE A 146 8.85 -8.02 -19.79
N SER A 147 9.27 -7.82 -21.05
CA SER A 147 8.38 -7.46 -22.14
C SER A 147 7.55 -8.65 -22.62
N ASP A 148 6.35 -8.39 -23.14
CA ASP A 148 5.56 -9.39 -23.88
C ASP A 148 5.92 -9.50 -25.36
N TYR A 149 6.86 -8.69 -25.84
CA TYR A 149 7.19 -8.56 -27.26
C TYR A 149 8.66 -8.89 -27.51
N THR A 150 8.88 -9.68 -28.55
CA THR A 150 10.20 -9.86 -29.16
C THR A 150 10.24 -9.09 -30.47
N ILE A 151 11.27 -8.25 -30.61
CA ILE A 151 11.51 -7.47 -31.82
C ILE A 151 12.58 -8.17 -32.67
N ALA A 152 12.27 -8.44 -33.92
CA ALA A 152 13.19 -9.03 -34.88
C ALA A 152 14.35 -8.06 -35.18
N GLN A 153 15.51 -8.62 -35.55
CA GLN A 153 16.63 -7.81 -36.02
C GLN A 153 16.26 -7.08 -37.32
N TYR A 154 16.90 -5.93 -37.54
CA TYR A 154 16.78 -5.20 -38.80
C TYR A 154 17.15 -6.12 -39.99
N PRO A 155 16.31 -6.22 -41.04
CA PRO A 155 16.56 -7.14 -42.15
C PRO A 155 17.84 -6.76 -42.90
N LYS A 156 18.69 -7.76 -43.17
CA LYS A 156 20.03 -7.55 -43.75
C LYS A 156 20.03 -7.23 -45.26
N ARG A 157 18.95 -7.50 -46.02
CA ARG A 157 18.79 -7.23 -47.47
C ARG A 157 17.33 -7.37 -47.93
N GLY A 158 16.88 -6.51 -48.84
CA GLY A 158 15.77 -6.79 -49.77
C GLY A 158 14.70 -5.70 -49.92
N ARG A 159 14.26 -5.45 -51.17
CA ARG A 159 13.08 -4.63 -51.53
C ARG A 159 11.76 -5.37 -51.22
N GLU A 160 11.72 -6.20 -50.18
CA GLU A 160 10.54 -6.97 -49.82
C GLU A 160 9.75 -6.24 -48.74
N LYS A 161 8.46 -6.01 -49.01
CA LYS A 161 7.54 -5.47 -48.01
C LYS A 161 7.43 -6.46 -46.86
N ILE A 162 7.89 -6.06 -45.68
CA ILE A 162 7.72 -6.82 -44.44
C ILE A 162 6.44 -6.36 -43.74
N SER A 163 5.72 -7.31 -43.15
CA SER A 163 4.56 -7.00 -42.31
C SER A 163 4.97 -6.70 -40.87
N MET A 164 4.15 -5.94 -40.14
CA MET A 164 4.40 -5.67 -38.72
C MET A 164 4.52 -6.97 -37.90
N GLY A 165 3.75 -8.01 -38.23
CA GLY A 165 3.81 -9.31 -37.55
C GLY A 165 5.11 -10.11 -37.77
N GLN A 166 5.92 -9.75 -38.77
CA GLN A 166 7.26 -10.31 -38.96
C GLN A 166 8.33 -9.56 -38.15
N ILE A 167 8.03 -8.33 -37.72
CA ILE A 167 8.94 -7.48 -36.93
C ILE A 167 8.68 -7.67 -35.44
N VAL A 168 7.42 -7.66 -35.02
CA VAL A 168 7.02 -7.82 -33.62
C VAL A 168 6.23 -9.11 -33.45
N SER A 169 6.68 -9.93 -32.50
CA SER A 169 6.00 -11.17 -32.11
C SER A 169 5.70 -11.14 -30.62
N LYS A 170 4.53 -11.66 -30.22
CA LYS A 170 4.15 -11.78 -28.82
C LYS A 170 4.72 -13.05 -28.22
N ILE A 171 5.35 -12.96 -27.05
CA ILE A 171 5.86 -14.11 -26.32
C ILE A 171 4.67 -14.87 -25.69
N PRO A 172 4.51 -16.18 -25.93
CA PRO A 172 3.34 -16.93 -25.46
C PRO A 172 3.45 -17.36 -23.97
N THR A 173 3.88 -16.47 -23.09
CA THR A 173 4.05 -16.73 -21.64
C THR A 173 2.72 -17.07 -20.96
N GLU A 174 1.63 -16.40 -21.36
CA GLU A 174 0.26 -16.67 -20.88
C GLU A 174 -0.13 -18.13 -21.09
N ARG A 175 0.12 -18.68 -22.29
CA ARG A 175 -0.20 -20.07 -22.60
C ARG A 175 0.50 -21.03 -21.64
N ARG A 176 1.78 -20.80 -21.36
CA ARG A 176 2.56 -21.60 -20.42
C ARG A 176 2.03 -21.48 -18.99
N ILE A 177 1.65 -20.27 -18.54
CA ILE A 177 1.04 -20.06 -17.22
C ILE A 177 -0.27 -20.83 -17.11
N ASN A 178 -1.15 -20.71 -18.10
CA ASN A 178 -2.44 -21.40 -18.13
C ASN A 178 -2.27 -22.93 -18.18
N GLU A 179 -1.29 -23.45 -18.92
CA GLU A 179 -0.96 -24.88 -18.93
C GLU A 179 -0.50 -25.37 -17.54
N LEU A 180 0.37 -24.61 -16.85
CA LEU A 180 0.81 -24.93 -15.49
C LEU A 180 -0.31 -24.85 -14.47
N LEU A 181 -1.17 -23.84 -14.55
CA LEU A 181 -2.35 -23.70 -13.68
C LEU A 181 -3.36 -24.82 -13.90
N ARG A 182 -3.59 -25.25 -15.14
CA ARG A 182 -4.46 -26.40 -15.44
C ARG A 182 -3.90 -27.70 -14.84
N LYS A 183 -2.59 -27.91 -14.96
CA LYS A 183 -1.92 -29.14 -14.50
C LYS A 183 -1.75 -29.20 -12.98
N ASN A 184 -1.29 -28.12 -12.37
CA ASN A 184 -0.84 -28.11 -10.97
C ASN A 184 -1.81 -27.36 -10.03
N LYS A 185 -2.80 -26.65 -10.57
CA LYS A 185 -3.73 -25.74 -9.87
C LYS A 185 -3.07 -24.53 -9.20
N ALA A 186 -1.79 -24.57 -8.87
CA ALA A 186 -1.01 -23.42 -8.42
C ALA A 186 0.40 -23.50 -9.02
N ILE A 187 1.04 -22.34 -9.16
CA ILE A 187 2.45 -22.27 -9.54
C ILE A 187 3.28 -22.17 -8.24
N PRO A 188 4.18 -23.12 -7.96
CA PRO A 188 5.00 -23.07 -6.75
C PRO A 188 6.06 -21.96 -6.86
N PHE A 189 6.48 -21.46 -5.70
CA PHE A 189 7.57 -20.49 -5.63
C PHE A 189 8.91 -21.12 -6.03
N ASN A 190 9.65 -20.44 -6.91
CA ASN A 190 11.00 -20.81 -7.27
C ASN A 190 11.98 -19.99 -6.41
N ALA A 191 13.00 -20.62 -5.84
CA ALA A 191 14.03 -19.90 -5.08
C ALA A 191 14.86 -18.95 -5.96
N SER A 192 14.99 -19.28 -7.25
CA SER A 192 15.66 -18.43 -8.24
C SER A 192 14.65 -17.60 -9.03
N ALA A 193 14.95 -16.31 -9.18
CA ALA A 193 14.13 -15.41 -9.98
C ALA A 193 14.20 -15.77 -11.47
N THR A 194 13.05 -15.71 -12.13
CA THR A 194 12.90 -15.91 -13.58
C THR A 194 12.07 -14.76 -14.13
N PRO A 195 12.66 -13.58 -14.41
CA PRO A 195 11.92 -12.35 -14.68
C PRO A 195 10.80 -12.50 -15.73
N THR A 196 11.06 -13.22 -16.82
CA THR A 196 10.06 -13.51 -17.86
C THR A 196 8.83 -14.22 -17.33
N PHE A 197 9.01 -15.19 -16.44
CA PHE A 197 7.89 -15.95 -15.89
C PHE A 197 7.27 -15.25 -14.67
N ASP A 198 8.08 -14.57 -13.86
CA ASP A 198 7.64 -13.84 -12.66
C ASP A 198 6.75 -12.64 -13.04
N PHE A 199 7.17 -11.84 -14.01
CA PHE A 199 6.37 -10.70 -14.49
C PHE A 199 5.19 -11.13 -15.34
N ALA A 200 5.26 -12.27 -16.05
CA ALA A 200 4.09 -12.82 -16.72
C ALA A 200 3.02 -13.27 -15.70
N GLN A 201 3.40 -13.84 -14.55
CA GLN A 201 2.46 -14.12 -13.46
C GLN A 201 1.82 -12.85 -12.91
N LEU A 202 2.59 -11.77 -12.70
CA LEU A 202 2.07 -10.45 -12.30
C LEU A 202 1.04 -9.92 -13.32
N LYS A 203 1.40 -9.90 -14.61
CA LYS A 203 0.51 -9.45 -15.69
C LYS A 203 -0.77 -10.28 -15.77
N ASN A 204 -0.67 -11.60 -15.60
CA ASN A 204 -1.82 -12.50 -15.58
C ASN A 204 -2.72 -12.26 -14.36
N PHE A 205 -2.15 -12.07 -13.18
CA PHE A 205 -2.89 -11.79 -11.95
C PHE A 205 -3.78 -10.54 -12.08
N HIS A 206 -3.26 -9.48 -12.69
CA HIS A 206 -4.00 -8.23 -12.96
C HIS A 206 -4.83 -8.24 -14.25
N GLY A 207 -4.99 -9.40 -14.91
CA GLY A 207 -5.88 -9.54 -16.07
C GLY A 207 -5.40 -8.83 -17.34
N LEU A 208 -4.10 -8.51 -17.46
CA LEU A 208 -3.57 -7.81 -18.63
C LEU A 208 -3.60 -8.65 -19.91
N TYR A 209 -3.63 -9.99 -19.77
CA TYR A 209 -3.77 -10.90 -20.90
C TYR A 209 -5.24 -11.17 -21.27
N SER A 210 -6.14 -11.09 -20.31
CA SER A 210 -7.56 -11.43 -20.43
C SER A 210 -8.46 -10.18 -20.41
N LYS A 211 -8.04 -9.11 -21.10
CA LYS A 211 -8.82 -7.85 -21.17
C LYS A 211 -10.20 -8.10 -21.75
N THR A 212 -11.20 -8.20 -20.88
CA THR A 212 -12.61 -8.16 -21.26
C THR A 212 -13.11 -6.76 -20.94
N GLU A 213 -13.61 -6.05 -21.93
CA GLU A 213 -14.20 -4.73 -21.73
C GLU A 213 -15.44 -4.88 -20.82
N VAL A 214 -15.37 -4.33 -19.60
CA VAL A 214 -16.51 -4.31 -18.68
C VAL A 214 -17.48 -3.24 -19.16
N LYS A 215 -18.42 -3.62 -20.02
CA LYS A 215 -19.40 -2.68 -20.59
C LYS A 215 -20.49 -2.26 -19.60
N ASN A 216 -20.81 -3.12 -18.63
CA ASN A 216 -21.81 -2.87 -17.60
C ASN A 216 -21.31 -3.41 -16.27
N PHE A 217 -21.35 -2.60 -15.21
CA PHE A 217 -21.23 -3.11 -13.85
C PHE A 217 -22.53 -3.79 -13.47
N VAL A 218 -22.51 -5.10 -13.25
CA VAL A 218 -23.67 -5.83 -12.73
C VAL A 218 -23.78 -5.48 -11.23
N PRO A 219 -24.91 -4.92 -10.76
CA PRO A 219 -25.10 -4.69 -9.34
C PRO A 219 -24.96 -6.03 -8.59
N LEU A 220 -24.05 -6.07 -7.61
CA LEU A 220 -23.92 -7.26 -6.78
C LEU A 220 -25.24 -7.49 -6.03
N PRO A 221 -25.89 -8.66 -6.20
CA PRO A 221 -27.13 -8.93 -5.49
C PRO A 221 -26.84 -8.90 -3.98
N LYS A 222 -27.79 -8.37 -3.21
CA LYS A 222 -27.67 -8.41 -1.74
C LYS A 222 -27.58 -9.87 -1.30
N PRO A 223 -26.60 -10.24 -0.46
CA PRO A 223 -26.48 -11.61 0.01
C PRO A 223 -27.71 -12.03 0.82
N ASP A 224 -28.24 -13.20 0.52
CA ASP A 224 -29.30 -13.87 1.29
C ASP A 224 -28.65 -14.79 2.32
N PHE A 225 -28.46 -14.29 3.54
CA PHE A 225 -27.76 -15.01 4.61
C PHE A 225 -28.61 -16.14 5.19
N GLU A 226 -28.07 -17.36 5.22
CA GLU A 226 -28.65 -18.46 5.99
C GLU A 226 -27.87 -18.71 7.31
N PHE A 227 -28.35 -19.66 8.12
CA PHE A 227 -27.84 -19.95 9.45
C PHE A 227 -26.32 -20.15 9.51
N HIS A 228 -25.72 -20.94 8.61
CA HIS A 228 -24.28 -21.18 8.61
C HIS A 228 -23.48 -19.97 8.11
N ASP A 229 -24.01 -19.20 7.15
CA ASP A 229 -23.44 -17.91 6.73
C ASP A 229 -23.37 -16.93 7.90
N ILE A 230 -24.43 -16.84 8.70
CA ILE A 230 -24.48 -16.00 9.90
C ILE A 230 -23.38 -16.43 10.88
N LEU A 231 -23.26 -17.74 11.16
CA LEU A 231 -22.20 -18.28 12.03
C LEU A 231 -20.79 -17.95 11.50
N SER A 232 -20.60 -18.01 10.18
CA SER A 232 -19.33 -17.67 9.52
C SER A 232 -18.97 -16.19 9.70
N ILE A 233 -19.94 -15.29 9.53
CA ILE A 233 -19.72 -13.84 9.68
C ILE A 233 -19.40 -13.48 11.13
N ILE A 234 -20.14 -14.02 12.10
CA ILE A 234 -19.92 -13.70 13.51
C ILE A 234 -18.59 -14.26 14.06
N ALA A 235 -17.96 -15.21 13.37
CA ALA A 235 -16.65 -15.75 13.73
C ALA A 235 -15.57 -14.66 13.82
N SER A 236 -15.75 -13.54 13.10
CA SER A 236 -14.88 -12.35 13.15
C SER A 236 -14.95 -11.56 14.47
N TYR A 237 -15.83 -11.92 15.39
CA TYR A 237 -16.10 -11.21 16.64
C TYR A 237 -15.97 -12.13 17.87
N PRO A 238 -14.74 -12.39 18.35
CA PRO A 238 -14.47 -13.38 19.41
C PRO A 238 -15.22 -13.14 20.74
N GLN A 239 -15.51 -11.88 21.07
CA GLN A 239 -16.31 -11.55 22.26
C GLN A 239 -17.80 -11.86 22.08
N LEU A 240 -18.31 -11.71 20.86
CA LEU A 240 -19.69 -12.06 20.54
C LEU A 240 -19.87 -13.59 20.55
N LEU A 241 -18.90 -14.35 20.01
CA LEU A 241 -18.91 -15.82 20.07
C LEU A 241 -19.04 -16.35 21.51
N ARG A 242 -18.36 -15.71 22.47
CA ARG A 242 -18.45 -16.07 23.90
C ARG A 242 -19.82 -15.80 24.49
N LYS A 243 -20.40 -14.62 24.20
CA LYS A 243 -21.76 -14.29 24.64
C LYS A 243 -22.82 -15.21 24.03
N LEU A 244 -22.61 -15.68 22.81
CA LEU A 244 -23.53 -16.58 22.09
C LEU A 244 -23.36 -18.08 22.46
N GLY A 245 -22.42 -18.42 23.35
CA GLY A 245 -22.17 -19.81 23.72
C GLY A 245 -21.57 -20.64 22.57
N LEU A 246 -20.85 -19.99 21.65
CA LEU A 246 -20.10 -20.65 20.57
C LEU A 246 -18.61 -20.82 20.92
N VAL A 247 -18.13 -20.10 21.93
CA VAL A 247 -16.80 -20.27 22.53
C VAL A 247 -16.92 -20.22 24.04
N PHE A 248 -16.28 -21.17 24.73
CA PHE A 248 -16.15 -21.13 26.18
C PHE A 248 -14.68 -21.12 26.58
N ASP A 249 -14.32 -20.33 27.59
CA ASP A 249 -12.97 -20.32 28.17
C ASP A 249 -12.98 -21.10 29.47
N LEU A 250 -11.96 -21.93 29.68
CA LEU A 250 -11.80 -22.83 30.82
C LEU A 250 -10.43 -22.65 31.48
N GLU A 251 -10.40 -22.74 32.81
CA GLU A 251 -9.18 -22.75 33.63
C GLU A 251 -9.11 -24.09 34.39
N PHE A 252 -7.95 -24.75 34.38
CA PHE A 252 -7.73 -26.01 35.11
C PHE A 252 -6.28 -26.15 35.60
N ALA A 253 -6.06 -26.97 36.62
CA ALA A 253 -4.72 -27.28 37.13
C ALA A 253 -4.01 -28.26 36.17
N PHE A 254 -2.81 -27.90 35.71
CA PHE A 254 -2.04 -28.74 34.79
C PHE A 254 -1.45 -29.96 35.53
N PRO A 255 -1.75 -31.21 35.12
CA PRO A 255 -1.21 -32.38 35.78
C PRO A 255 0.29 -32.55 35.50
N GLN A 256 1.09 -32.77 36.55
CA GLN A 256 2.56 -32.96 36.43
C GLN A 256 2.93 -34.16 35.54
N LEU A 257 2.10 -35.21 35.53
CA LEU A 257 2.27 -36.40 34.69
C LEU A 257 2.29 -36.08 33.18
N MET A 258 1.78 -34.92 32.76
CA MET A 258 1.72 -34.52 31.34
C MET A 258 2.99 -33.83 30.83
N ILE A 259 3.98 -33.53 31.70
CA ILE A 259 5.18 -32.78 31.32
C ILE A 259 6.08 -33.56 30.34
N ASN A 260 6.21 -34.87 30.53
CA ASN A 260 7.14 -35.71 29.78
C ASN A 260 6.46 -36.55 28.67
N VAL A 261 5.18 -36.32 28.42
CA VAL A 261 4.43 -37.05 27.41
C VAL A 261 4.81 -36.51 26.03
N ALA A 262 5.22 -37.40 25.13
CA ALA A 262 5.43 -37.05 23.72
C ALA A 262 4.08 -36.81 23.02
N ASP A 263 3.96 -35.68 22.32
CA ASP A 263 2.75 -35.23 21.60
C ASP A 263 1.46 -35.35 22.44
N PRO A 264 1.40 -34.65 23.59
CA PRO A 264 0.23 -34.72 24.45
C PRO A 264 -0.96 -34.04 23.76
N THR A 265 -2.15 -34.58 24.00
CA THR A 265 -3.40 -34.16 23.36
C THR A 265 -4.41 -33.67 24.39
N ILE A 266 -5.15 -32.64 24.01
CA ILE A 266 -6.30 -32.12 24.76
C ILE A 266 -7.58 -32.31 23.96
N ARG A 267 -8.66 -32.66 24.66
CA ARG A 267 -10.06 -32.61 24.17
C ARG A 267 -10.92 -31.89 25.19
N ILE A 268 -12.01 -31.31 24.71
CA ILE A 268 -13.03 -30.73 25.55
C ILE A 268 -14.36 -31.26 25.04
N ALA A 269 -15.15 -31.83 25.94
CA ALA A 269 -16.50 -32.30 25.66
C ALA A 269 -17.46 -31.73 26.68
N PHE A 270 -18.72 -31.52 26.28
CA PHE A 270 -19.79 -31.20 27.23
C PHE A 270 -20.60 -32.44 27.60
N SER A 271 -21.26 -32.40 28.75
CA SER A 271 -22.30 -33.33 29.20
C SER A 271 -23.54 -32.55 29.65
N GLU A 272 -24.65 -33.25 29.88
CA GLU A 272 -25.92 -32.68 30.37
C GLU A 272 -26.59 -31.71 29.39
N VAL A 273 -26.23 -31.80 28.10
CA VAL A 273 -26.90 -31.08 27.01
C VAL A 273 -27.87 -32.03 26.31
N ASN A 274 -29.17 -31.74 26.41
CA ASN A 274 -30.22 -32.61 25.89
C ASN A 274 -30.71 -32.14 24.51
N PHE A 275 -30.65 -33.03 23.51
CA PHE A 275 -31.09 -32.76 22.15
C PHE A 275 -32.44 -33.41 21.85
N THR A 276 -33.25 -32.71 21.07
CA THR A 276 -34.52 -33.23 20.55
C THR A 276 -34.33 -34.03 19.27
N THR A 277 -33.31 -33.69 18.49
CA THR A 277 -32.93 -34.35 17.24
C THR A 277 -31.69 -35.21 17.44
N ALA A 278 -31.59 -36.33 16.72
CA ALA A 278 -30.37 -37.13 16.69
C ALA A 278 -29.16 -36.27 16.28
N THR A 279 -28.20 -36.15 17.21
CA THR A 279 -27.08 -35.22 17.12
C THR A 279 -25.76 -35.96 17.26
N THR A 280 -24.83 -35.72 16.35
CA THR A 280 -23.45 -36.21 16.45
C THR A 280 -22.58 -35.12 17.06
N VAL A 281 -21.85 -35.44 18.13
CA VAL A 281 -20.91 -34.51 18.79
C VAL A 281 -19.50 -35.05 18.64
N THR A 282 -18.66 -34.32 17.91
CA THR A 282 -17.28 -34.72 17.60
C THR A 282 -16.29 -33.90 18.44
N CYS A 283 -15.36 -34.56 19.13
CA CYS A 283 -14.36 -33.89 19.97
C CYS A 283 -12.93 -34.28 19.56
N PRO A 284 -12.34 -33.63 18.55
CA PRO A 284 -11.02 -34.02 18.06
C PRO A 284 -9.87 -33.68 19.02
N PRO A 285 -8.80 -34.51 19.05
CA PRO A 285 -7.56 -34.20 19.77
C PRO A 285 -6.88 -32.99 19.15
N THR A 286 -6.51 -32.04 20.00
CA THR A 286 -5.54 -31.02 19.63
C THR A 286 -4.22 -31.30 20.33
N VAL A 287 -3.12 -31.34 19.58
CA VAL A 287 -1.78 -31.54 20.15
C VAL A 287 -1.32 -30.23 20.78
N PHE A 288 -0.77 -30.30 21.98
CA PHE A 288 -0.31 -29.11 22.69
C PHE A 288 1.16 -29.19 23.09
N THR A 289 1.74 -28.03 23.41
CA THR A 289 3.04 -27.91 24.06
C THR A 289 2.92 -26.94 25.22
N LYS A 290 3.47 -27.32 26.39
CA LYS A 290 3.55 -26.45 27.56
C LYS A 290 5.00 -26.07 27.82
N THR A 291 5.25 -24.79 28.03
CA THR A 291 6.53 -24.25 28.48
C THR A 291 6.35 -23.52 29.80
N ASN A 292 7.40 -22.85 30.28
CA ASN A 292 7.29 -21.94 31.42
C ASN A 292 6.52 -20.66 31.05
N ASN A 293 6.55 -20.27 29.77
CA ASN A 293 6.00 -19.01 29.30
C ASN A 293 4.60 -19.14 28.68
N GLY A 294 4.17 -20.37 28.35
CA GLY A 294 2.81 -20.56 27.84
C GLY A 294 2.36 -21.99 27.66
N PHE A 295 1.14 -22.10 27.17
CA PHE A 295 0.44 -23.34 26.84
C PHE A 295 -0.19 -23.14 25.46
N TYR A 296 0.37 -23.83 24.47
CA TYR A 296 0.17 -23.53 23.05
C TYR A 296 -0.34 -24.76 22.31
N ILE A 297 -1.04 -24.53 21.20
CA ILE A 297 -1.24 -25.56 20.18
C ILE A 297 0.13 -25.89 19.58
N LYS A 298 0.47 -27.18 19.52
CA LYS A 298 1.75 -27.62 18.95
C LYS A 298 1.70 -27.46 17.42
N PRO A 299 2.70 -26.82 16.79
CA PRO A 299 2.79 -26.79 15.33
C PRO A 299 3.15 -28.17 14.76
N GLY A 300 2.72 -28.43 13.53
CA GLY A 300 3.09 -29.63 12.79
C GLY A 300 4.56 -29.65 12.37
N ALA A 301 5.00 -30.76 11.79
CA ALA A 301 6.35 -30.86 11.22
C ALA A 301 6.54 -29.80 10.11
N ASN A 302 7.71 -29.16 10.06
CA ASN A 302 8.06 -28.10 9.09
C ASN A 302 7.14 -26.87 9.09
N SER A 303 6.34 -26.66 10.15
CA SER A 303 5.48 -25.48 10.26
C SER A 303 6.27 -24.18 10.30
N LEU A 304 5.71 -23.13 9.70
CA LEU A 304 6.15 -21.75 9.82
C LEU A 304 5.70 -21.09 11.15
N ILE A 305 4.95 -21.81 11.98
CA ILE A 305 4.48 -21.38 13.29
C ILE A 305 5.43 -21.90 14.38
N ASP A 306 5.74 -21.06 15.36
CA ASP A 306 6.39 -21.43 16.62
C ASP A 306 5.66 -20.74 17.79
N ARG A 307 5.02 -21.55 18.65
CA ARG A 307 4.37 -21.11 19.89
C ARG A 307 3.55 -19.81 19.73
N GLY A 308 2.65 -19.81 18.74
CA GLY A 308 1.74 -18.69 18.46
C GLY A 308 2.32 -17.55 17.61
N HIS A 309 3.56 -17.66 17.13
CA HIS A 309 4.21 -16.66 16.25
C HIS A 309 4.60 -17.26 14.90
N LEU A 310 4.66 -16.44 13.85
CA LEU A 310 5.27 -16.81 12.58
C LEU A 310 6.81 -16.67 12.64
N LYS A 311 7.51 -17.60 12.00
CA LYS A 311 8.98 -17.57 11.79
C LYS A 311 9.35 -16.64 10.63
N LEU A 312 9.25 -15.33 10.86
CA LEU A 312 9.45 -14.30 9.84
C LEU A 312 10.87 -14.21 9.28
N ASN A 313 11.91 -14.55 10.07
CA ASN A 313 13.32 -14.55 9.60
C ASN A 313 13.67 -15.87 8.89
N THR A 314 12.87 -16.25 7.89
CA THR A 314 13.09 -17.40 7.03
C THR A 314 12.87 -17.01 5.57
N ASP A 315 13.36 -17.81 4.62
CA ASP A 315 13.13 -17.55 3.19
C ASP A 315 11.65 -17.66 2.76
N ALA A 316 10.77 -18.11 3.66
CA ALA A 316 9.33 -18.15 3.42
C ALA A 316 8.66 -16.78 3.45
N PHE A 317 9.30 -15.76 4.03
CA PHE A 317 8.73 -14.42 4.15
C PHE A 317 9.61 -13.33 3.54
N THR A 318 8.96 -12.25 3.10
CA THR A 318 9.62 -11.05 2.55
C THR A 318 9.01 -9.81 3.19
N VAL A 319 9.85 -8.94 3.76
CA VAL A 319 9.43 -7.63 4.27
C VAL A 319 9.76 -6.55 3.23
N PHE A 320 8.80 -5.69 2.93
CA PHE A 320 8.95 -4.66 1.89
C PHE A 320 8.08 -3.43 2.20
N GLN A 321 8.36 -2.33 1.53
CA GLN A 321 7.70 -1.02 1.77
C GLN A 321 7.19 -0.35 0.49
N VAL A 322 7.48 -0.92 -0.68
CA VAL A 322 7.16 -0.34 -1.99
C VAL A 322 5.86 -0.93 -2.52
N ASP A 323 5.10 -0.13 -3.25
CA ASP A 323 3.99 -0.61 -4.07
C ASP A 323 4.53 -1.50 -5.20
N THR A 324 4.58 -2.81 -4.93
CA THR A 324 5.14 -3.82 -5.84
C THR A 324 4.37 -3.94 -7.14
N ASP A 325 3.05 -3.82 -7.05
CA ASP A 325 2.14 -4.07 -8.15
C ASP A 325 2.22 -2.87 -9.09
N GLY A 326 2.08 -1.66 -8.53
CA GLY A 326 2.25 -0.42 -9.27
C GLY A 326 3.64 -0.30 -9.91
N ALA A 327 4.71 -0.61 -9.17
CA ALA A 327 6.08 -0.55 -9.70
C ALA A 327 6.28 -1.55 -10.84
N GLY A 328 5.88 -2.81 -10.65
CA GLY A 328 6.04 -3.86 -11.65
C GLY A 328 5.23 -3.62 -12.92
N LEU A 329 3.95 -3.25 -12.79
CA LEU A 329 3.07 -2.99 -13.93
C LEU A 329 3.47 -1.75 -14.73
N LYS A 330 3.85 -0.66 -14.06
CA LYS A 330 4.34 0.55 -14.74
C LYS A 330 5.61 0.27 -15.51
N LEU A 331 6.53 -0.51 -14.93
CA LEU A 331 7.77 -0.89 -15.58
C LEU A 331 7.51 -1.76 -16.82
N CYS A 332 6.69 -2.81 -16.70
CA CYS A 332 6.28 -3.61 -17.86
C CYS A 332 5.64 -2.75 -18.96
N GLY A 333 4.67 -1.90 -18.62
CA GLY A 333 3.99 -1.04 -19.58
C GLY A 333 4.94 -0.06 -20.27
N MET A 334 5.90 0.52 -19.54
CA MET A 334 6.94 1.36 -20.12
C MET A 334 7.79 0.56 -21.13
N ILE A 335 8.30 -0.61 -20.74
CA ILE A 335 9.15 -1.42 -21.61
C ILE A 335 8.39 -1.89 -22.86
N ASP A 336 7.16 -2.39 -22.72
CA ASP A 336 6.34 -2.82 -23.84
C ASP A 336 6.08 -1.68 -24.83
N ASN A 337 5.78 -0.47 -24.33
CA ASN A 337 5.60 0.71 -25.18
C ASN A 337 6.88 1.08 -25.94
N LEU A 338 8.03 1.00 -25.29
CA LEU A 338 9.33 1.26 -25.93
C LEU A 338 9.66 0.20 -27.00
N GLN A 339 9.41 -1.08 -26.73
CA GLN A 339 9.61 -2.15 -27.72
C GLN A 339 8.69 -1.99 -28.94
N LEU A 340 7.41 -1.67 -28.72
CA LEU A 340 6.47 -1.41 -29.80
C LEU A 340 6.83 -0.16 -30.61
N ARG A 341 7.32 0.90 -29.96
CA ARG A 341 7.84 2.10 -30.64
C ARG A 341 9.04 1.73 -31.53
N LYS A 342 9.99 0.95 -31.01
CA LYS A 342 11.14 0.45 -31.78
C LYS A 342 10.69 -0.38 -33.00
N ALA A 343 9.75 -1.30 -32.82
CA ALA A 343 9.18 -2.09 -33.91
C ALA A 343 8.54 -1.21 -35.00
N LYS A 344 7.79 -0.18 -34.59
CA LYS A 344 7.16 0.78 -35.49
C LYS A 344 8.20 1.56 -36.30
N HIS A 345 9.30 1.97 -35.66
CA HIS A 345 10.40 2.65 -36.33
C HIS A 345 11.10 1.75 -37.36
N ILE A 346 11.39 0.49 -37.00
CA ILE A 346 11.95 -0.50 -37.94
C ILE A 346 11.00 -0.72 -39.12
N PHE A 347 9.71 -0.86 -38.88
CA PHE A 347 8.70 -1.03 -39.94
C PHE A 347 8.72 0.13 -40.94
N TYR A 348 8.65 1.37 -40.45
CA TYR A 348 8.69 2.55 -41.32
C TYR A 348 10.00 2.63 -42.11
N ALA A 349 11.12 2.31 -41.47
CA ALA A 349 12.42 2.33 -42.13
C ALA A 349 12.51 1.32 -43.27
N VAL A 350 12.02 0.10 -43.06
CA VAL A 350 12.05 -0.93 -44.09
C VAL A 350 11.05 -0.62 -45.22
N ASP A 351 9.86 -0.11 -44.90
CA ASP A 351 8.87 0.30 -45.91
C ASP A 351 9.37 1.45 -46.80
N ASN A 352 10.24 2.30 -46.25
CA ASN A 352 10.94 3.37 -46.98
C ASN A 352 12.31 2.95 -47.55
N TYR A 353 12.62 1.65 -47.57
CA TYR A 353 13.87 1.09 -48.13
C TYR A 353 15.15 1.66 -47.51
N ILE A 354 15.12 2.03 -46.23
CA ILE A 354 16.30 2.51 -45.51
C ILE A 354 17.31 1.35 -45.36
N PRO A 355 18.59 1.55 -45.69
CA PRO A 355 19.54 0.43 -45.78
C PRO A 355 20.06 -0.06 -44.42
N ALA A 356 19.90 0.71 -43.33
CA ALA A 356 20.41 0.37 -42.01
C ALA A 356 19.58 0.99 -40.87
N GLU A 357 19.45 0.26 -39.75
CA GLU A 357 18.75 0.71 -38.54
C GLU A 357 19.33 2.01 -37.95
N GLN A 358 20.64 2.23 -38.08
CA GLN A 358 21.31 3.42 -37.55
C GLN A 358 20.89 4.72 -38.24
N LEU A 359 20.29 4.63 -39.44
CA LEU A 359 19.82 5.78 -40.20
C LEU A 359 18.38 6.19 -39.85
N ILE A 360 17.68 5.37 -39.06
CA ILE A 360 16.29 5.61 -38.66
C ILE A 360 16.12 6.97 -37.97
N PRO A 361 16.94 7.35 -36.96
CA PRO A 361 16.75 8.63 -36.27
C PRO A 361 16.90 9.83 -37.20
N VAL A 362 17.83 9.73 -38.16
CA VAL A 362 18.08 10.78 -39.16
C VAL A 362 16.91 10.91 -40.12
N PHE A 363 16.32 9.80 -40.57
CA PHE A 363 15.20 9.81 -41.50
C PHE A 363 13.90 10.26 -40.85
N ASN A 364 13.63 9.82 -39.62
CA ASN A 364 12.44 10.21 -38.88
C ASN A 364 12.55 11.61 -38.26
N ASN A 365 13.73 12.26 -38.32
CA ASN A 365 14.05 13.47 -37.56
C ASN A 365 13.75 13.32 -36.05
N GLU A 366 13.86 12.10 -35.53
CA GLU A 366 13.55 11.75 -34.15
C GLU A 366 14.76 11.06 -33.54
N ALA A 367 15.57 11.80 -32.77
CA ALA A 367 16.55 11.19 -31.89
C ALA A 367 15.82 10.28 -30.88
N PRO A 368 16.43 9.16 -30.45
CA PRO A 368 15.75 8.32 -29.48
C PRO A 368 15.49 9.12 -28.19
N PRO A 369 14.26 9.07 -27.65
CA PRO A 369 13.92 9.88 -26.50
C PRO A 369 14.68 9.41 -25.26
N LYS A 370 15.02 10.37 -24.39
CA LYS A 370 15.57 10.07 -23.08
C LYS A 370 14.44 9.83 -22.09
N GLU A 371 14.47 8.70 -21.39
CA GLU A 371 13.32 8.21 -20.63
C GLU A 371 13.74 7.80 -19.20
N GLY A 372 13.14 8.41 -18.19
CA GLY A 372 13.37 8.05 -16.79
C GLY A 372 12.65 6.78 -16.38
N LEU A 373 13.06 6.19 -15.24
CA LEU A 373 12.30 5.11 -14.63
C LEU A 373 10.93 5.60 -14.13
N PRO A 374 9.89 4.74 -14.12
CA PRO A 374 8.65 5.04 -13.44
C PRO A 374 8.88 5.24 -11.95
N VAL A 375 8.17 6.21 -11.37
CA VAL A 375 8.29 6.50 -9.92
C VAL A 375 7.68 5.38 -9.09
N ASN A 376 8.49 4.85 -8.17
CA ASN A 376 8.06 3.93 -7.13
C ASN A 376 7.23 4.66 -6.08
N ARG A 377 6.11 4.07 -5.67
CA ARG A 377 5.26 4.62 -4.62
C ARG A 377 5.63 4.01 -3.27
N THR A 378 5.73 4.87 -2.26
CA THR A 378 5.85 4.44 -0.87
C THR A 378 4.53 3.91 -0.37
N THR A 379 4.58 2.79 0.33
CA THR A 379 3.44 2.17 1.02
C THR A 379 3.82 1.88 2.47
N GLY A 380 3.02 1.14 3.21
CA GLY A 380 3.33 0.73 4.57
C GLY A 380 4.42 -0.34 4.69
N ILE A 381 4.72 -0.74 5.94
CA ILE A 381 5.55 -1.93 6.21
C ILE A 381 4.70 -3.18 5.95
N ALA A 382 5.06 -3.95 4.93
CA ALA A 382 4.34 -5.14 4.50
C ALA A 382 5.15 -6.42 4.71
N VAL A 383 4.43 -7.53 4.90
CA VAL A 383 4.98 -8.88 4.93
C VAL A 383 4.28 -9.71 3.87
N ALA A 384 5.05 -10.34 2.99
CA ALA A 384 4.57 -11.34 2.04
C ALA A 384 5.00 -12.73 2.46
N LYS A 385 4.16 -13.73 2.21
CA LYS A 385 4.51 -15.14 2.29
C LYS A 385 4.79 -15.65 0.88
N ASN A 386 6.05 -16.00 0.62
CA ASN A 386 6.49 -16.53 -0.66
C ASN A 386 5.78 -17.86 -0.96
N GLY A 387 5.29 -18.04 -2.19
CA GLY A 387 4.56 -19.23 -2.61
C GLY A 387 3.18 -19.34 -1.95
N MET A 388 2.44 -18.23 -1.87
CA MET A 388 1.12 -18.22 -1.23
C MET A 388 0.13 -19.15 -1.93
N ALA A 389 0.08 -19.13 -3.27
CA ALA A 389 -0.88 -19.92 -4.05
C ALA A 389 -0.79 -21.42 -3.73
N ASP A 390 0.40 -22.02 -3.80
CA ASP A 390 0.56 -23.45 -3.50
C ASP A 390 0.28 -23.75 -2.02
N SER A 391 0.63 -22.84 -1.11
CA SER A 391 0.32 -23.01 0.31
C SER A 391 -1.17 -23.01 0.61
N VAL A 392 -1.97 -22.15 -0.06
CA VAL A 392 -3.43 -22.14 0.06
C VAL A 392 -4.02 -23.42 -0.54
N ARG A 393 -3.53 -23.85 -1.72
CA ARG A 393 -3.95 -25.12 -2.33
C ARG A 393 -3.72 -26.30 -1.40
N GLN A 394 -2.54 -26.40 -0.80
CA GLN A 394 -2.21 -27.46 0.17
C GLN A 394 -3.13 -27.43 1.39
N LYS A 395 -3.55 -26.24 1.85
CA LYS A 395 -4.56 -26.11 2.92
C LYS A 395 -5.93 -26.66 2.50
N PHE A 396 -6.39 -26.39 1.28
CA PHE A 396 -7.65 -26.97 0.79
C PHE A 396 -7.59 -28.51 0.73
N VAL A 397 -6.48 -29.06 0.21
CA VAL A 397 -6.27 -30.52 0.20
C VAL A 397 -6.29 -31.09 1.62
N LYS A 398 -5.60 -30.46 2.58
CA LYS A 398 -5.61 -30.89 3.98
C LYS A 398 -7.01 -30.81 4.59
N MET A 399 -7.74 -29.72 4.35
CA MET A 399 -9.11 -29.53 4.84
C MET A 399 -10.06 -30.64 4.34
N ASN A 400 -9.95 -31.05 3.06
CA ASN A 400 -10.72 -32.15 2.50
C ASN A 400 -10.36 -33.50 3.12
N SER A 401 -9.08 -33.72 3.45
CA SER A 401 -8.63 -34.94 4.13
C SER A 401 -9.08 -35.02 5.59
N LEU A 402 -9.16 -33.88 6.29
CA LEU A 402 -9.59 -33.82 7.70
C LEU A 402 -11.06 -34.15 7.87
N LYS A 403 -11.92 -33.74 6.91
CA LYS A 403 -13.38 -33.94 6.99
C LYS A 403 -13.79 -35.39 7.35
N PRO A 404 -13.46 -36.42 6.55
CA PRO A 404 -13.81 -37.80 6.90
C PRO A 404 -13.08 -38.30 8.15
N ALA A 405 -11.86 -37.83 8.41
CA ALA A 405 -11.05 -38.26 9.53
C ALA A 405 -11.61 -37.78 10.89
N LEU A 406 -12.21 -36.58 10.92
CA LEU A 406 -12.81 -36.01 12.13
C LEU A 406 -14.11 -36.73 12.53
N ILE A 407 -14.84 -37.30 11.58
CA ILE A 407 -16.12 -38.01 11.85
C ILE A 407 -15.97 -39.53 11.90
N ALA A 408 -14.74 -40.05 11.78
CA ALA A 408 -14.46 -41.48 11.88
C ALA A 408 -14.77 -42.01 13.29
N VAL A 409 -15.37 -43.21 13.38
CA VAL A 409 -15.83 -43.80 14.64
C VAL A 409 -14.66 -43.97 15.62
N GLY A 410 -14.76 -43.31 16.78
CA GLY A 410 -13.91 -43.53 17.93
C GLY A 410 -14.77 -43.74 19.17
N MET A 411 -14.39 -44.68 20.05
CA MET A 411 -15.15 -44.99 21.26
C MET A 411 -15.18 -43.82 22.24
N ALA A 412 -16.38 -43.42 22.67
CA ALA A 412 -16.57 -42.39 23.69
C ALA A 412 -16.28 -42.95 25.11
N PRO A 413 -15.63 -42.20 26.01
CA PRO A 413 -15.46 -42.56 27.41
C PRO A 413 -16.80 -42.64 28.15
N THR A 414 -16.85 -43.43 29.20
CA THR A 414 -17.99 -43.52 30.11
C THR A 414 -18.22 -42.17 30.80
N GLY A 415 -19.46 -41.67 30.83
CA GLY A 415 -19.84 -40.42 31.52
C GLY A 415 -20.19 -39.23 30.62
N LEU A 416 -19.99 -39.33 29.31
CA LEU A 416 -20.59 -38.39 28.37
C LEU A 416 -22.07 -38.76 28.17
N ALA A 417 -22.97 -37.90 28.64
CA ALA A 417 -24.42 -38.11 28.59
C ALA A 417 -25.12 -36.92 27.90
N GLY A 418 -26.06 -37.24 27.03
CA GLY A 418 -26.96 -36.28 26.38
C GLY A 418 -28.07 -37.03 25.66
N ASN A 419 -29.32 -36.67 25.90
CA ASN A 419 -30.45 -37.30 25.21
C ASN A 419 -30.30 -37.11 23.68
N ASN A 420 -30.40 -38.20 22.91
CA ASN A 420 -30.21 -38.24 21.46
C ASN A 420 -28.82 -37.77 20.94
N ALA A 421 -27.77 -37.77 21.76
CA ALA A 421 -26.40 -37.44 21.36
C ALA A 421 -25.52 -38.68 21.13
N THR A 422 -24.81 -38.73 20.00
CA THR A 422 -23.74 -39.71 19.75
C THR A 422 -22.39 -39.00 19.77
N PHE A 423 -21.52 -39.33 20.73
CA PHE A 423 -20.20 -38.74 20.84
C PHE A 423 -19.16 -39.51 20.01
N ILE A 424 -18.35 -38.78 19.25
CA ILE A 424 -17.24 -39.31 18.43
C ILE A 424 -15.94 -38.68 18.91
N LEU A 425 -14.97 -39.51 19.28
CA LEU A 425 -13.60 -39.10 19.60
C LEU A 425 -12.63 -39.56 18.50
N PRO A 426 -12.41 -38.76 17.45
CA PRO A 426 -11.53 -39.18 16.36
C PRO A 426 -10.06 -39.30 16.84
N ASN A 427 -9.30 -40.11 16.11
CA ASN A 427 -7.86 -40.28 16.33
C ASN A 427 -7.02 -39.22 15.60
N GLU A 428 -7.58 -38.56 14.58
CA GLU A 428 -6.90 -37.54 13.78
C GLU A 428 -6.52 -36.34 14.65
N LYS A 429 -5.20 -36.09 14.76
CA LYS A 429 -4.61 -35.03 15.58
C LYS A 429 -4.62 -33.70 14.84
N LEU A 430 -5.12 -32.66 15.50
CA LEU A 430 -5.07 -31.29 15.01
C LEU A 430 -3.84 -30.56 15.56
N TYR A 431 -3.19 -29.81 14.68
CA TYR A 431 -2.02 -28.98 14.97
C TYR A 431 -2.33 -27.49 14.76
N ALA A 432 -1.38 -26.62 15.11
CA ALA A 432 -1.55 -25.18 14.95
C ALA A 432 -1.83 -24.78 13.48
N ASP A 433 -1.28 -25.52 12.53
CA ASP A 433 -1.46 -25.32 11.09
C ASP A 433 -2.91 -25.56 10.63
N ASP A 434 -3.62 -26.49 11.28
CA ASP A 434 -5.01 -26.85 10.97
C ASP A 434 -6.01 -25.90 11.63
N LEU A 435 -5.61 -25.27 12.74
CA LEU A 435 -6.48 -24.45 13.60
C LEU A 435 -6.25 -22.94 13.47
N ASN A 436 -5.37 -22.52 12.56
CA ASN A 436 -5.06 -21.12 12.34
C ASN A 436 -6.11 -20.42 11.46
N LEU A 437 -6.88 -19.53 12.07
CA LEU A 437 -7.93 -18.74 11.43
C LEU A 437 -7.41 -17.46 10.77
N GLY A 438 -6.33 -16.87 11.30
CA GLY A 438 -5.83 -15.56 10.84
C GLY A 438 -4.57 -15.10 11.57
N TYR A 439 -4.21 -13.84 11.35
CA TYR A 439 -2.96 -13.28 11.87
C TYR A 439 -3.17 -11.93 12.55
N ARG A 440 -2.28 -11.61 13.51
CA ARG A 440 -2.16 -10.28 14.12
C ARG A 440 -0.74 -9.78 13.95
N MET A 441 -0.57 -8.62 13.33
CA MET A 441 0.71 -7.95 13.21
C MET A 441 0.90 -6.98 14.37
N ASP A 442 2.04 -7.10 15.05
CA ASP A 442 2.47 -6.19 16.10
C ASP A 442 3.71 -5.44 15.65
N VAL A 443 3.84 -4.20 16.11
CA VAL A 443 4.97 -3.32 15.75
C VAL A 443 5.57 -2.68 17.00
N GLN A 444 6.88 -2.51 16.98
CA GLN A 444 7.64 -1.81 18.01
C GLN A 444 8.46 -0.70 17.36
N PRO A 445 8.11 0.59 17.56
CA PRO A 445 9.00 1.69 17.21
C PRO A 445 10.31 1.61 18.01
N GLU A 446 11.43 2.04 17.44
CA GLU A 446 12.74 2.08 18.13
C GLU A 446 12.65 2.83 19.46
N GLY A 447 13.08 2.18 20.54
CA GLY A 447 12.99 2.72 21.91
C GLY A 447 11.58 2.72 22.52
N GLY A 448 10.57 2.18 21.82
CA GLY A 448 9.19 2.09 22.28
C GLY A 448 8.78 0.70 22.78
N LYS A 449 7.53 0.59 23.24
CA LYS A 449 6.87 -0.68 23.57
C LYS A 449 6.30 -1.36 22.32
N TRP A 450 5.89 -2.62 22.46
CA TRP A 450 5.09 -3.30 21.44
C TRP A 450 3.68 -2.72 21.38
N PHE A 451 3.13 -2.65 20.17
CA PHE A 451 1.77 -2.25 19.88
C PHE A 451 1.12 -3.29 18.99
N SER A 452 -0.07 -3.78 19.36
CA SER A 452 -0.91 -4.57 18.47
C SER A 452 -1.67 -3.63 17.53
N LEU A 453 -1.57 -3.87 16.22
CA LEU A 453 -2.29 -3.08 15.21
C LEU A 453 -3.78 -3.44 15.11
N HIS A 454 -4.24 -4.39 15.93
CA HIS A 454 -5.55 -5.01 15.84
C HIS A 454 -6.47 -4.67 17.03
N LYS A 455 -5.99 -3.89 18.00
CA LYS A 455 -6.77 -3.46 19.16
C LYS A 455 -7.96 -2.61 18.71
N ARG A 456 -9.16 -3.03 19.12
CA ARG A 456 -10.42 -2.36 18.77
C ARG A 456 -11.40 -2.42 19.93
N ASN A 457 -12.32 -1.46 19.93
CA ASN A 457 -13.42 -1.36 20.88
C ASN A 457 -14.72 -1.18 20.09
N ASN A 458 -15.17 -2.26 19.47
CA ASN A 458 -16.36 -2.24 18.63
C ASN A 458 -17.62 -1.99 19.46
N LYS A 459 -18.54 -1.19 18.92
CA LYS A 459 -19.90 -1.08 19.44
C LYS A 459 -20.81 -1.99 18.64
N TYR A 460 -21.67 -2.73 19.33
CA TYR A 460 -22.56 -3.72 18.73
C TYR A 460 -24.01 -3.34 19.05
N SER A 461 -24.87 -3.44 18.05
CA SER A 461 -26.32 -3.29 18.22
C SER A 461 -27.06 -4.21 17.28
N PHE A 462 -28.32 -4.51 17.57
CA PHE A 462 -29.17 -5.30 16.69
C PHE A 462 -30.53 -4.62 16.51
N ILE A 463 -31.26 -5.02 15.47
CA ILE A 463 -32.64 -4.56 15.27
C ILE A 463 -33.59 -5.63 15.81
N ASN A 464 -34.45 -5.25 16.75
CA ASN A 464 -35.46 -6.15 17.30
C ASN A 464 -36.69 -6.32 16.37
N SER A 465 -37.66 -7.15 16.79
CA SER A 465 -38.90 -7.37 16.04
C SER A 465 -39.74 -6.10 15.84
N GLY A 466 -39.59 -5.09 16.69
CA GLY A 466 -40.22 -3.78 16.56
C GLY A 466 -39.46 -2.79 15.68
N ASN A 467 -38.44 -3.23 14.93
CA ASN A 467 -37.56 -2.40 14.10
C ASN A 467 -36.77 -1.32 14.86
N ASN A 468 -36.56 -1.51 16.18
CA ASN A 468 -35.76 -0.61 17.00
C ASN A 468 -34.31 -1.11 17.11
N TYR A 469 -33.36 -0.18 17.05
CA TYR A 469 -31.94 -0.46 17.33
C TYR A 469 -31.71 -0.59 18.83
N ILE A 470 -31.20 -1.74 19.26
CA ILE A 470 -30.89 -2.05 20.66
C ILE A 470 -29.39 -2.29 20.77
N ASP A 471 -28.73 -1.52 21.62
CA ASP A 471 -27.32 -1.71 21.93
C ASP A 471 -27.10 -3.01 22.71
N ILE A 472 -26.01 -3.72 22.40
CA ILE A 472 -25.58 -4.92 23.14
C ILE A 472 -24.60 -4.47 24.22
N PRO A 473 -24.98 -4.49 25.51
CA PRO A 473 -24.13 -4.00 26.58
C PRO A 473 -22.97 -4.96 26.91
N ASP A 474 -22.02 -4.46 27.72
CA ASP A 474 -20.93 -5.22 28.35
C ASP A 474 -19.97 -5.95 27.39
N MET A 475 -19.75 -5.36 26.21
CA MET A 475 -18.74 -5.82 25.25
C MET A 475 -17.36 -5.25 25.65
N PRO A 476 -16.39 -6.09 26.06
CA PRO A 476 -15.04 -5.63 26.34
C PRO A 476 -14.30 -5.26 25.05
N ALA A 477 -13.25 -4.45 25.18
CA ALA A 477 -12.29 -4.25 24.09
C ALA A 477 -11.67 -5.61 23.68
N ASP A 478 -11.41 -5.78 22.39
CA ASP A 478 -10.86 -7.01 21.83
C ASP A 478 -9.77 -6.71 20.80
N GLU A 479 -9.25 -7.77 20.19
CA GLU A 479 -8.33 -7.67 19.07
C GLU A 479 -8.95 -8.34 17.84
N GLY A 480 -9.05 -7.59 16.76
CA GLY A 480 -9.34 -8.16 15.44
C GLY A 480 -8.17 -8.99 14.92
N TYR A 481 -8.25 -9.39 13.65
CA TYR A 481 -7.19 -10.10 12.95
C TYR A 481 -7.43 -9.99 11.45
N ILE A 482 -6.41 -10.31 10.67
CA ILE A 482 -6.48 -10.38 9.21
C ILE A 482 -6.52 -11.84 8.76
N GLN A 483 -7.23 -12.10 7.68
CA GLN A 483 -7.31 -13.40 7.03
C GLN A 483 -6.75 -13.28 5.61
N ILE A 484 -6.37 -14.42 5.03
CA ILE A 484 -5.95 -14.47 3.64
C ILE A 484 -7.19 -14.23 2.78
N GLY A 485 -7.23 -13.10 2.08
CA GLY A 485 -8.28 -12.81 1.11
C GLY A 485 -8.04 -13.56 -0.21
N ALA A 486 -9.09 -14.14 -0.75
CA ALA A 486 -9.11 -14.69 -2.11
C ALA A 486 -10.28 -14.05 -2.87
N ALA A 487 -9.99 -13.55 -4.07
CA ALA A 487 -11.04 -13.13 -5.00
C ALA A 487 -11.35 -14.27 -5.97
N GLU A 488 -12.62 -14.53 -6.22
CA GLU A 488 -13.05 -15.47 -7.24
C GLU A 488 -13.27 -14.74 -8.56
N GLU A 489 -12.80 -15.32 -9.66
CA GLU A 489 -12.99 -14.82 -11.01
C GLU A 489 -13.63 -15.90 -11.87
N ASP A 490 -14.72 -15.53 -12.54
CA ASP A 490 -15.34 -16.34 -13.58
C ASP A 490 -14.57 -16.17 -14.90
N THR A 491 -14.06 -17.28 -15.43
CA THR A 491 -13.36 -17.33 -16.72
C THR A 491 -14.12 -18.21 -17.72
N SER A 492 -13.78 -18.12 -19.00
CA SER A 492 -14.32 -19.02 -20.04
C SER A 492 -14.01 -20.50 -19.78
N SER A 493 -12.98 -20.81 -18.96
CA SER A 493 -12.60 -22.17 -18.58
C SER A 493 -13.12 -22.61 -17.21
N GLY A 494 -13.96 -21.80 -16.55
CA GLY A 494 -14.48 -22.05 -15.21
C GLY A 494 -14.00 -21.03 -14.18
N LYS A 495 -14.16 -21.36 -12.90
CA LYS A 495 -13.81 -20.47 -11.78
C LYS A 495 -12.35 -20.60 -11.38
N GLN A 496 -11.70 -19.48 -11.09
CA GLN A 496 -10.35 -19.45 -10.52
C GLN A 496 -10.27 -18.49 -9.33
N LEU A 497 -9.27 -18.68 -8.48
CA LEU A 497 -9.00 -17.83 -7.32
C LEU A 497 -7.79 -16.93 -7.58
N LYS A 498 -7.85 -15.69 -7.12
CA LYS A 498 -6.72 -14.75 -7.07
C LYS A 498 -6.34 -14.50 -5.62
N VAL A 499 -5.10 -14.83 -5.27
CA VAL A 499 -4.55 -14.67 -3.92
C VAL A 499 -3.25 -13.87 -3.97
N SER A 500 -3.20 -12.73 -3.29
CA SER A 500 -1.97 -11.96 -3.13
C SER A 500 -1.00 -12.66 -2.15
N GLU A 501 0.30 -12.55 -2.37
CA GLU A 501 1.30 -13.05 -1.40
C GLU A 501 1.41 -12.17 -0.15
N ALA A 502 1.00 -10.90 -0.22
CA ALA A 502 1.02 -9.99 0.92
C ALA A 502 0.02 -10.44 1.98
N ILE A 503 0.51 -10.83 3.17
CA ILE A 503 -0.34 -11.26 4.29
C ILE A 503 -0.80 -10.08 5.14
N ALA A 504 0.01 -9.04 5.25
CA ALA A 504 -0.25 -7.85 6.07
C ALA A 504 0.48 -6.64 5.49
N ARG A 505 -0.11 -5.44 5.61
CA ARG A 505 0.57 -4.17 5.32
C ARG A 505 0.10 -3.09 6.27
N TRP A 506 1.03 -2.55 7.06
CA TRP A 506 0.76 -1.47 7.99
C TRP A 506 1.15 -0.11 7.45
N GLU A 507 0.16 0.72 7.11
CA GLU A 507 0.32 2.06 6.54
C GLU A 507 0.18 3.19 7.59
N GLY A 508 0.45 2.90 8.87
CA GLY A 508 0.32 3.89 9.94
C GLY A 508 -1.06 3.98 10.59
N TRP A 509 -1.97 3.05 10.28
CA TRP A 509 -3.31 2.94 10.89
C TRP A 509 -3.60 1.52 11.40
N SER A 510 -4.75 1.31 12.07
CA SER A 510 -5.19 -0.02 12.51
C SER A 510 -5.39 -0.97 11.33
N LEU A 511 -5.07 -2.25 11.52
CA LEU A 511 -5.36 -3.36 10.60
C LEU A 511 -6.71 -4.04 10.88
N SER A 512 -7.50 -3.53 11.81
CA SER A 512 -8.82 -4.09 12.17
C SER A 512 -9.92 -3.05 12.28
N VAL A 513 -9.58 -1.78 12.14
CA VAL A 513 -10.53 -0.67 12.15
C VAL A 513 -10.18 0.26 10.98
N PRO A 514 -11.14 0.57 10.08
CA PRO A 514 -10.89 1.50 8.99
C PRO A 514 -10.54 2.91 9.51
N PRO A 515 -9.85 3.74 8.72
CA PRO A 515 -9.70 5.16 9.01
C PRO A 515 -11.06 5.83 9.24
N VAL A 516 -11.08 6.84 10.11
CA VAL A 516 -12.31 7.59 10.40
C VAL A 516 -12.62 8.56 9.26
N GLY A 517 -13.90 8.65 8.91
CA GLY A 517 -14.41 9.55 7.87
C GLY A 517 -14.67 8.86 6.53
N SER A 518 -15.21 9.64 5.60
CA SER A 518 -15.64 9.17 4.28
C SER A 518 -14.47 9.00 3.32
N ALA A 519 -14.57 8.02 2.42
CA ALA A 519 -13.59 7.84 1.34
C ALA A 519 -13.73 8.99 0.33
N LEU A 520 -12.61 9.61 -0.06
CA LEU A 520 -12.62 10.78 -0.95
C LEU A 520 -12.96 10.44 -2.41
N ASN A 521 -12.93 9.17 -2.81
CA ASN A 521 -13.18 8.71 -4.18
C ASN A 521 -13.67 7.27 -4.16
N GLU A 522 -14.98 7.06 -4.04
CA GLU A 522 -15.57 5.77 -4.36
C GLU A 522 -16.07 5.86 -5.81
N PRO A 523 -15.50 5.07 -6.75
CA PRO A 523 -15.71 5.24 -8.19
C PRO A 523 -17.14 4.93 -8.64
N THR A 524 -17.98 4.44 -7.73
CA THR A 524 -19.41 4.21 -7.92
C THR A 524 -20.27 5.36 -7.41
N LEU A 525 -19.67 6.42 -6.87
CA LEU A 525 -20.42 7.59 -6.39
C LEU A 525 -20.84 8.46 -7.58
N GLU A 526 -22.10 8.91 -7.57
CA GLU A 526 -22.63 9.82 -8.60
C GLU A 526 -22.00 11.24 -8.48
N LYS A 527 -22.09 12.09 -9.52
CA LYS A 527 -21.40 13.40 -9.57
C LYS A 527 -21.85 14.36 -8.44
N ASP A 528 -23.05 14.17 -7.94
CA ASP A 528 -23.70 14.84 -6.80
C ASP A 528 -23.36 14.24 -5.43
N GLU A 529 -22.61 13.12 -5.41
CA GLU A 529 -22.08 12.48 -4.21
C GLU A 529 -20.64 12.90 -3.88
N ILE A 530 -20.14 14.00 -4.48
CA ILE A 530 -18.96 14.69 -3.96
C ILE A 530 -19.24 15.02 -2.49
N HIS A 531 -18.49 14.39 -1.60
CA HIS A 531 -18.72 14.45 -0.16
C HIS A 531 -18.38 15.84 0.42
N ASP A 532 -19.30 16.78 0.26
CA ASP A 532 -19.31 18.03 1.00
C ASP A 532 -19.80 17.77 2.43
N LYS A 533 -18.90 17.85 3.41
CA LYS A 533 -19.23 17.67 4.84
C LYS A 533 -20.15 18.77 5.40
N SER A 534 -20.34 19.87 4.67
CA SER A 534 -21.34 20.89 5.00
C SER A 534 -22.76 20.46 4.65
N ASN A 535 -22.95 19.42 3.82
CA ASN A 535 -24.25 18.85 3.48
C ASN A 535 -24.76 17.92 4.60
N PRO A 536 -25.91 18.22 5.25
CA PRO A 536 -26.48 17.36 6.30
C PRO A 536 -26.78 15.92 5.86
N ALA A 537 -27.13 15.71 4.59
CA ALA A 537 -27.43 14.37 4.07
C ALA A 537 -26.18 13.48 4.05
N ALA A 538 -25.01 14.05 3.72
CA ALA A 538 -23.74 13.33 3.73
C ALA A 538 -23.34 12.90 5.16
N VAL A 539 -23.59 13.76 6.15
CA VAL A 539 -23.35 13.45 7.57
C VAL A 539 -24.25 12.31 8.05
N GLN A 540 -25.53 12.31 7.67
CA GLN A 540 -26.46 11.23 8.00
C GLN A 540 -26.09 9.91 7.33
N LYS A 541 -25.68 9.93 6.05
CA LYS A 541 -25.21 8.75 5.30
C LYS A 541 -23.99 8.12 5.98
N GLU A 542 -22.99 8.93 6.35
CA GLU A 542 -21.80 8.47 7.08
C GLU A 542 -22.17 7.86 8.44
N ALA A 543 -23.06 8.50 9.20
CA ALA A 543 -23.53 7.98 10.49
C ALA A 543 -24.32 6.66 10.38
N ALA A 544 -24.92 6.38 9.22
CA ALA A 544 -25.70 5.16 8.96
C ALA A 544 -24.87 4.02 8.31
N LYS A 545 -23.62 4.27 7.89
CA LYS A 545 -22.77 3.34 7.13
C LYS A 545 -22.65 1.93 7.74
N TYR A 546 -22.64 1.83 9.07
CA TYR A 546 -22.45 0.57 9.79
C TYR A 546 -23.76 -0.04 10.32
N ARG A 547 -24.92 0.52 9.95
CA ARG A 547 -26.22 0.02 10.38
C ARG A 547 -26.74 -1.05 9.44
N ALA A 548 -27.22 -2.16 10.00
CA ALA A 548 -27.90 -3.20 9.24
C ALA A 548 -29.19 -2.66 8.58
N PRO A 549 -29.45 -2.95 7.30
CA PRO A 549 -30.71 -2.58 6.67
C PRO A 549 -31.91 -3.27 7.34
N LEU A 550 -33.05 -2.58 7.44
CA LEU A 550 -34.30 -3.16 7.94
C LEU A 550 -34.81 -4.33 7.07
N THR A 551 -34.38 -4.40 5.81
CA THR A 551 -34.79 -5.40 4.81
C THR A 551 -34.10 -6.75 4.94
N ASN A 552 -33.08 -6.89 5.78
CA ASN A 552 -32.30 -8.12 5.90
C ASN A 552 -32.86 -9.01 7.02
N ASP A 553 -32.78 -10.33 6.83
CA ASP A 553 -33.19 -11.32 7.84
C ASP A 553 -32.24 -11.33 9.06
N PHE A 554 -30.93 -11.17 8.82
CA PHE A 554 -29.93 -11.01 9.88
C PHE A 554 -29.63 -9.53 10.15
N LYS A 555 -29.81 -9.09 11.40
CA LYS A 555 -29.88 -7.67 11.77
C LYS A 555 -28.87 -7.24 12.84
N LEU A 556 -27.60 -7.62 12.69
CA LEU A 556 -26.49 -7.15 13.55
C LEU A 556 -25.79 -5.94 12.91
N SER A 557 -25.59 -4.88 13.69
CA SER A 557 -24.79 -3.70 13.34
C SER A 557 -23.52 -3.67 14.17
N VAL A 558 -22.37 -3.44 13.53
CA VAL A 558 -21.07 -3.35 14.20
C VAL A 558 -20.40 -2.05 13.79
N THR A 559 -20.26 -1.13 14.74
CA THR A 559 -19.52 0.12 14.53
C THR A 559 -18.09 -0.06 15.05
N PRO A 560 -17.09 -0.20 14.17
CA PRO A 560 -15.72 -0.42 14.59
C PRO A 560 -15.12 0.87 15.17
N SER A 561 -14.31 0.74 16.22
CA SER A 561 -13.58 1.88 16.78
C SER A 561 -12.23 1.43 17.33
N VAL A 562 -11.21 2.29 17.20
CA VAL A 562 -9.86 1.97 17.68
C VAL A 562 -9.81 2.12 19.19
N GLU A 563 -9.11 1.22 19.88
CA GLU A 563 -8.84 1.38 21.30
C GLU A 563 -7.91 2.58 21.54
N LYS A 564 -8.30 3.49 22.44
CA LYS A 564 -7.53 4.72 22.70
C LYS A 564 -6.11 4.37 23.16
N GLY A 565 -5.11 5.01 22.54
CA GLY A 565 -3.69 4.81 22.87
C GLY A 565 -3.05 3.55 22.29
N SER A 566 -3.77 2.79 21.44
CA SER A 566 -3.23 1.58 20.81
C SER A 566 -2.47 1.82 19.51
N LEU A 567 -2.61 2.98 18.86
CA LEU A 567 -2.00 3.27 17.56
C LEU A 567 -0.56 3.80 17.70
N PRO A 568 0.44 3.14 17.09
CA PRO A 568 1.78 3.69 16.95
C PRO A 568 1.88 4.65 15.76
N MET A 569 2.87 5.54 15.79
CA MET A 569 3.16 6.48 14.69
C MET A 569 4.13 5.88 13.68
N LEU A 570 3.76 5.88 12.39
CA LEU A 570 4.65 5.53 11.28
C LEU A 570 5.30 6.80 10.71
N ARG A 571 6.64 6.86 10.68
CA ARG A 571 7.41 8.06 10.31
C ARG A 571 8.64 7.74 9.48
N PHE A 572 8.91 8.56 8.47
CA PHE A 572 10.11 8.43 7.65
C PHE A 572 11.38 8.57 8.49
N GLY A 573 12.33 7.68 8.22
CA GLY A 573 13.62 7.59 8.88
C GLY A 573 13.59 7.00 10.29
N LYS A 574 12.42 6.68 10.85
CA LYS A 574 12.33 5.92 12.11
C LYS A 574 12.46 4.42 11.83
N LYS A 575 12.99 3.68 12.80
CA LYS A 575 13.09 2.23 12.73
C LYS A 575 11.96 1.56 13.51
N TYR A 576 11.57 0.40 13.03
CA TYR A 576 10.52 -0.44 13.58
C TYR A 576 10.98 -1.88 13.64
N SER A 577 10.47 -2.63 14.60
CA SER A 577 10.52 -4.09 14.62
C SER A 577 9.11 -4.62 14.47
N ILE A 578 8.95 -5.77 13.81
CA ILE A 578 7.64 -6.40 13.63
C ILE A 578 7.67 -7.86 14.06
N LYS A 579 6.51 -8.36 14.51
CA LYS A 579 6.23 -9.79 14.68
C LYS A 579 4.79 -10.06 14.26
N ILE A 580 4.51 -11.30 13.88
CA ILE A 580 3.16 -11.73 13.53
C ILE A 580 2.76 -12.91 14.40
N ARG A 581 1.61 -12.78 15.07
CA ARG A 581 0.99 -13.83 15.87
C ARG A 581 -0.10 -14.55 15.08
N THR A 582 -0.30 -15.83 15.36
CA THR A 582 -1.40 -16.63 14.81
C THR A 582 -2.65 -16.47 15.66
N VAL A 583 -3.81 -16.62 15.03
CA VAL A 583 -5.11 -16.56 15.69
C VAL A 583 -5.83 -17.88 15.48
N ASP A 584 -6.28 -18.50 16.56
CA ASP A 584 -7.02 -19.76 16.47
C ASP A 584 -8.50 -19.56 16.10
N VAL A 585 -9.24 -20.66 15.90
CA VAL A 585 -10.67 -20.62 15.54
C VAL A 585 -11.60 -20.04 16.64
N ALA A 586 -11.12 -19.82 17.87
CA ALA A 586 -11.85 -19.10 18.92
C ALA A 586 -11.45 -17.61 19.01
N GLY A 587 -10.59 -17.14 18.11
CA GLY A 587 -10.07 -15.77 18.10
C GLY A 587 -8.97 -15.53 19.13
N ASN A 588 -8.43 -16.58 19.75
CA ASN A 588 -7.35 -16.45 20.72
C ASN A 588 -6.00 -16.27 20.01
N SER A 589 -5.10 -15.60 20.70
CA SER A 589 -3.71 -15.47 20.30
C SER A 589 -2.88 -15.24 21.56
N VAL A 590 -1.58 -15.49 21.47
CA VAL A 590 -0.64 -15.10 22.52
C VAL A 590 -0.70 -13.58 22.74
N ASP A 591 -0.42 -13.10 23.95
CA ASP A 591 -0.41 -11.67 24.25
C ASP A 591 0.62 -10.94 23.36
N HIS A 592 0.26 -9.76 22.85
CA HIS A 592 1.19 -8.94 22.05
C HIS A 592 2.42 -8.47 22.84
N ASP A 593 2.35 -8.41 24.18
CA ASP A 593 3.50 -8.10 25.03
C ASP A 593 4.38 -9.34 25.31
N LEU A 594 3.92 -10.55 24.96
CA LEU A 594 4.72 -11.75 25.12
C LEU A 594 5.91 -11.70 24.16
N THR A 595 7.11 -11.85 24.73
CA THR A 595 8.32 -12.02 23.91
C THR A 595 8.31 -13.43 23.32
N PRO A 596 8.47 -13.59 22.00
CA PRO A 596 8.57 -14.92 21.38
C PRO A 596 9.72 -15.71 22.01
N GLU A 597 9.48 -16.97 22.35
CA GLU A 597 10.54 -17.83 22.92
C GLU A 597 11.73 -18.01 21.96
N ASN A 598 11.49 -17.89 20.65
CA ASN A 598 12.53 -17.81 19.63
C ASN A 598 12.48 -16.46 18.90
N ALA A 599 12.86 -15.40 19.61
CA ALA A 599 12.87 -14.02 19.08
C ALA A 599 13.65 -13.89 17.76
N ALA A 600 14.79 -14.60 17.63
CA ALA A 600 15.63 -14.57 16.43
C ALA A 600 14.92 -15.09 15.17
N GLN A 601 13.93 -15.98 15.30
CA GLN A 601 13.13 -16.45 14.18
C GLN A 601 11.86 -15.61 13.95
N ALA A 602 11.27 -15.08 15.02
CA ALA A 602 9.94 -14.47 14.97
C ALA A 602 9.92 -12.95 14.74
N ILE A 603 10.97 -12.23 15.13
CA ILE A 603 11.01 -10.76 15.09
C ILE A 603 11.90 -10.30 13.94
N VAL A 604 11.37 -9.46 13.05
CA VAL A 604 12.19 -8.73 12.07
C VAL A 604 12.54 -7.36 12.66
N PRO A 605 13.79 -7.10 13.07
CA PRO A 605 14.17 -5.83 13.68
C PRO A 605 14.65 -4.80 12.65
N ASN A 606 14.86 -3.56 13.10
CA ASN A 606 15.59 -2.51 12.37
C ASN A 606 15.03 -2.14 10.98
N ILE A 607 13.73 -2.32 10.75
CA ILE A 607 13.07 -1.89 9.53
C ILE A 607 12.97 -0.36 9.56
N ARG A 608 13.84 0.33 8.83
CA ARG A 608 13.75 1.78 8.67
C ARG A 608 12.65 2.10 7.66
N TYR A 609 11.67 2.91 8.07
CA TYR A 609 10.60 3.32 7.17
C TYR A 609 11.05 4.46 6.24
N MET A 610 10.96 4.30 4.92
CA MET A 610 11.62 5.18 3.94
C MET A 610 10.66 5.68 2.85
N ARG A 611 10.98 6.83 2.24
CA ARG A 611 10.26 7.42 1.12
C ARG A 611 10.92 7.08 -0.22
N TYR A 612 10.17 6.51 -1.15
CA TYR A 612 10.60 6.06 -2.47
C TYR A 612 10.25 7.01 -3.61
N GLU A 613 9.47 8.06 -3.36
CA GLU A 613 9.19 9.12 -4.33
C GLU A 613 10.28 10.23 -4.31
N PRO A 614 10.63 10.82 -5.48
CA PRO A 614 11.44 12.04 -5.55
C PRO A 614 10.72 13.25 -4.93
N ALA A 615 11.42 14.40 -4.81
CA ALA A 615 10.73 15.68 -4.64
C ALA A 615 10.41 16.25 -6.01
N ASP A 616 9.13 16.57 -6.21
CA ASP A 616 8.66 17.17 -7.46
C ASP A 616 9.34 18.52 -7.75
N THR A 617 9.39 18.88 -9.02
CA THR A 617 9.93 20.17 -9.47
C THR A 617 9.05 21.33 -8.97
N PRO A 618 9.62 22.48 -8.55
CA PRO A 618 8.86 23.65 -8.13
C PRO A 618 7.94 24.20 -9.23
N PHE A 619 6.83 24.83 -8.83
CA PHE A 619 5.89 25.42 -9.78
C PHE A 619 6.33 26.83 -10.19
N LEU A 620 6.23 27.13 -11.49
CA LEU A 620 6.41 28.47 -12.05
C LEU A 620 5.04 29.07 -12.41
N LEU A 621 4.68 30.15 -11.74
CA LEU A 621 3.44 30.89 -11.96
C LEU A 621 3.73 32.22 -12.68
N LEU A 622 2.81 32.66 -13.52
CA LEU A 622 2.96 33.88 -14.31
C LEU A 622 2.87 35.13 -13.44
N GLY A 623 3.93 35.95 -13.41
CA GLY A 623 3.91 37.28 -12.79
C GLY A 623 3.64 38.41 -13.80
N ASN A 624 3.54 38.09 -15.09
CA ASN A 624 3.20 39.02 -16.16
C ASN A 624 2.26 38.35 -17.15
N LYS A 625 1.54 39.17 -17.91
CA LYS A 625 0.79 38.69 -19.08
C LYS A 625 1.79 38.12 -20.11
N MET A 626 1.53 36.90 -20.59
CA MET A 626 2.41 36.24 -21.56
C MET A 626 2.50 37.05 -22.85
N LYS A 627 3.73 37.33 -23.28
CA LYS A 627 4.10 37.89 -24.58
C LYS A 627 4.13 36.77 -25.64
N ASP A 628 4.26 37.14 -26.91
CA ASP A 628 4.37 36.17 -28.00
C ASP A 628 5.63 35.31 -27.81
N GLY A 629 5.47 33.98 -27.89
CA GLY A 629 6.55 33.01 -27.63
C GLY A 629 6.86 32.78 -26.15
N GLU A 630 6.10 33.39 -25.22
CA GLU A 630 6.29 33.21 -23.78
C GLU A 630 5.44 32.05 -23.23
N SER A 631 5.98 31.29 -22.26
CA SER A 631 5.28 30.25 -21.51
C SER A 631 5.79 30.23 -20.06
N SER A 632 5.22 29.41 -19.17
CA SER A 632 5.72 29.30 -17.79
C SER A 632 7.24 29.01 -17.71
N GLU A 633 7.77 28.25 -18.67
CA GLU A 633 9.19 27.85 -18.76
C GLU A 633 9.94 28.53 -19.91
N MET A 634 9.32 29.47 -20.63
CA MET A 634 9.97 30.29 -21.64
C MET A 634 9.71 31.76 -21.33
N MET A 635 10.71 32.46 -20.80
CA MET A 635 10.64 33.87 -20.42
C MET A 635 11.23 34.73 -21.52
N VAL A 636 10.49 35.75 -21.97
CA VAL A 636 10.86 36.57 -23.13
C VAL A 636 10.85 38.06 -22.78
N VAL A 637 11.96 38.74 -23.07
CA VAL A 637 12.03 40.20 -23.19
C VAL A 637 12.29 40.57 -24.64
N ARG A 638 11.73 41.68 -25.10
CA ARG A 638 11.71 42.05 -26.52
C ARG A 638 12.30 43.44 -26.70
N SER A 639 13.24 43.58 -27.62
CA SER A 639 13.88 44.87 -27.93
C SER A 639 14.28 44.95 -29.40
N ASN A 640 15.03 45.99 -29.77
CA ASN A 640 15.70 46.08 -31.07
C ASN A 640 17.03 46.85 -30.93
N GLU A 641 17.90 46.87 -31.95
CA GLU A 641 19.25 47.47 -31.96
C GLU A 641 19.34 48.77 -31.14
N ASN A 642 18.49 49.77 -31.47
CA ASN A 642 18.48 51.10 -30.83
C ASN A 642 17.26 51.37 -29.95
N ILE A 643 16.53 50.32 -29.55
CA ILE A 643 15.30 50.43 -28.75
C ILE A 643 15.46 49.56 -27.51
N SER A 644 15.28 50.11 -26.31
CA SER A 644 15.27 49.33 -25.06
C SER A 644 14.01 48.46 -24.96
N VAL A 645 14.00 47.49 -24.05
CA VAL A 645 12.79 46.68 -23.82
C VAL A 645 11.58 47.53 -23.42
N GLU A 646 11.78 48.56 -22.59
CA GLU A 646 10.70 49.47 -22.16
C GLU A 646 10.15 50.30 -23.32
N GLN A 647 11.04 50.85 -24.16
CA GLN A 647 10.64 51.58 -25.36
C GLN A 647 9.91 50.65 -26.33
N TYR A 648 10.38 49.41 -26.51
CA TYR A 648 9.75 48.45 -27.41
C TYR A 648 8.32 48.10 -26.99
N GLU A 649 8.11 47.83 -25.70
CA GLU A 649 6.77 47.49 -25.19
C GLU A 649 5.80 48.68 -25.24
N SER A 650 6.31 49.91 -25.11
CA SER A 650 5.49 51.11 -25.27
C SER A 650 5.15 51.43 -26.73
N THR A 651 6.09 51.28 -27.67
CA THR A 651 5.89 51.67 -29.07
C THR A 651 5.27 50.58 -29.94
N VAL A 652 5.66 49.31 -29.72
CA VAL A 652 5.21 48.16 -30.51
C VAL A 652 4.18 47.34 -29.75
N GLY A 653 4.39 47.13 -28.45
CA GLY A 653 3.47 46.39 -27.58
C GLY A 653 2.24 47.19 -27.14
N GLY A 654 2.19 48.50 -27.40
CA GLY A 654 1.09 49.39 -27.03
C GLY A 654 0.84 49.46 -25.52
N ASN A 655 1.87 49.32 -24.69
CA ASN A 655 1.79 49.23 -23.22
C ASN A 655 0.95 48.06 -22.70
N LYS A 656 0.65 47.05 -23.55
CA LYS A 656 -0.10 45.85 -23.15
C LYS A 656 0.68 44.95 -22.20
N TYR A 657 2.01 45.01 -22.26
CA TYR A 657 2.92 44.16 -21.52
C TYR A 657 3.92 45.01 -20.73
N ILE A 658 4.34 44.51 -19.58
CA ILE A 658 5.45 45.10 -18.83
C ILE A 658 6.80 44.75 -19.52
N PRO A 659 7.85 45.57 -19.34
CA PRO A 659 9.15 45.33 -19.97
C PRO A 659 9.76 43.97 -19.58
N ASP A 660 9.74 43.66 -18.29
CA ASP A 660 10.30 42.44 -17.74
C ASP A 660 9.48 41.19 -18.08
N ALA A 661 10.09 40.00 -17.95
CA ALA A 661 9.36 38.75 -17.77
C ALA A 661 9.56 38.26 -16.33
N ILE A 662 8.49 37.83 -15.66
CA ILE A 662 8.49 37.48 -14.23
C ILE A 662 7.77 36.15 -14.02
N ARG A 663 8.40 35.26 -13.23
CA ARG A 663 7.79 34.03 -12.73
C ARG A 663 7.87 33.98 -11.22
N HIS A 664 6.77 33.63 -10.57
CA HIS A 664 6.76 33.28 -9.16
C HIS A 664 7.07 31.80 -9.01
N VAL A 665 7.91 31.48 -8.03
CA VAL A 665 8.32 30.11 -7.73
C VAL A 665 7.68 29.65 -6.43
N LYS A 666 6.78 28.66 -6.52
CA LYS A 666 6.14 28.02 -5.36
C LYS A 666 6.73 26.62 -5.11
N PRO A 667 6.81 26.18 -3.83
CA PRO A 667 7.24 24.81 -3.51
C PRO A 667 6.25 23.77 -4.06
N PRO A 668 6.70 22.53 -4.31
CA PRO A 668 5.80 21.43 -4.66
C PRO A 668 4.82 21.12 -3.52
N ARG A 669 3.62 20.64 -3.87
CA ARG A 669 2.55 20.32 -2.92
C ARG A 669 2.68 18.90 -2.35
N CYS A 670 2.15 18.65 -1.16
CA CYS A 670 1.99 17.32 -0.60
C CYS A 670 0.62 17.11 0.08
N THR A 671 0.29 15.85 0.36
CA THR A 671 -0.91 15.48 1.12
C THR A 671 -0.69 15.64 2.62
N VAL A 672 -1.77 15.74 3.39
CA VAL A 672 -1.75 15.72 4.87
C VAL A 672 -1.10 14.43 5.38
N GLU A 673 -1.39 13.30 4.74
CA GLU A 673 -0.79 12.01 5.06
C GLU A 673 0.74 12.06 4.92
N ARG A 674 1.26 12.57 3.79
CA ARG A 674 2.69 12.67 3.56
C ARG A 674 3.37 13.61 4.55
N ALA A 675 2.76 14.76 4.85
CA ALA A 675 3.24 15.68 5.87
C ALA A 675 3.27 15.04 7.27
N THR A 676 2.24 14.26 7.61
CA THR A 676 2.15 13.50 8.86
C THR A 676 3.29 12.49 8.96
N THR A 677 3.55 11.73 7.90
CA THR A 677 4.60 10.71 7.85
C THR A 677 6.01 11.32 7.91
N HIS A 678 6.19 12.56 7.47
CA HIS A 678 7.44 13.33 7.70
C HIS A 678 7.60 13.86 9.13
N GLY A 679 6.57 13.75 9.96
CA GLY A 679 6.58 14.21 11.34
C GLY A 679 6.22 15.69 11.51
N MET A 680 5.74 16.37 10.46
CA MET A 680 5.45 17.80 10.52
C MET A 680 4.32 18.15 11.49
N LEU A 681 3.41 17.20 11.73
CA LEU A 681 2.25 17.36 12.58
C LEU A 681 2.40 16.65 13.95
N ASP A 682 3.59 16.15 14.30
CA ASP A 682 3.81 15.30 15.48
C ASP A 682 3.41 15.96 16.80
N LYS A 683 3.56 17.29 16.91
CA LYS A 683 3.13 18.05 18.08
C LYS A 683 1.62 17.98 18.35
N GLY A 684 0.81 17.59 17.37
CA GLY A 684 -0.63 17.38 17.51
C GLY A 684 -1.02 15.94 17.89
N PHE A 685 -0.09 14.98 17.91
CA PHE A 685 -0.42 13.58 18.20
C PHE A 685 -0.44 13.31 19.71
N GLY A 686 -1.38 12.45 20.13
CA GLY A 686 -1.56 12.05 21.53
C GLY A 686 -2.64 12.85 22.26
N GLN A 687 -3.29 12.21 23.24
CA GLN A 687 -4.44 12.79 23.94
C GLN A 687 -4.11 14.12 24.64
N ALA A 688 -2.89 14.27 25.17
CA ALA A 688 -2.43 15.50 25.81
C ALA A 688 -2.34 16.70 24.84
N ASN A 689 -2.29 16.45 23.53
CA ASN A 689 -2.05 17.47 22.50
C ASN A 689 -3.31 17.82 21.70
N ALA A 690 -4.51 17.48 22.20
CA ALA A 690 -5.77 17.68 21.48
C ALA A 690 -6.01 19.13 21.04
N ALA A 691 -5.62 20.12 21.85
CA ALA A 691 -5.74 21.54 21.49
C ALA A 691 -4.84 21.89 20.28
N GLN A 692 -3.61 21.38 20.25
CA GLN A 692 -2.69 21.58 19.13
C GLN A 692 -3.17 20.85 17.86
N ALA A 693 -3.75 19.65 18.01
CA ALA A 693 -4.37 18.94 16.90
C ALA A 693 -5.52 19.74 16.27
N ALA A 694 -6.39 20.31 17.11
CA ALA A 694 -7.47 21.19 16.67
C ALA A 694 -6.93 22.44 15.95
N ALA A 695 -5.88 23.07 16.49
CA ALA A 695 -5.24 24.22 15.86
C ALA A 695 -4.65 23.87 14.47
N TYR A 696 -3.96 22.74 14.33
CA TYR A 696 -3.48 22.27 13.03
C TYR A 696 -4.60 21.97 12.06
N TYR A 697 -5.65 21.28 12.50
CA TYR A 697 -6.82 21.00 11.68
C TYR A 697 -7.46 22.30 11.14
N GLN A 698 -7.71 23.27 12.03
CA GLN A 698 -8.30 24.56 11.64
C GLN A 698 -7.40 25.34 10.67
N LYS A 699 -6.09 25.34 10.91
CA LYS A 699 -5.13 25.99 10.00
C LYS A 699 -5.12 25.34 8.62
N ILE A 700 -5.19 24.00 8.55
CA ILE A 700 -5.21 23.27 7.28
C ILE A 700 -6.48 23.61 6.50
N VAL A 701 -7.66 23.40 7.09
CA VAL A 701 -8.95 23.61 6.40
C VAL A 701 -9.16 25.07 5.99
N SER A 702 -8.73 26.04 6.80
CA SER A 702 -8.94 27.46 6.50
C SER A 702 -7.95 28.05 5.47
N SER A 703 -6.74 27.50 5.35
CA SER A 703 -5.66 28.17 4.60
C SER A 703 -4.78 27.29 3.71
N LYS A 704 -4.84 25.96 3.87
CA LYS A 704 -3.97 24.99 3.17
C LYS A 704 -4.73 23.90 2.42
N ASP A 705 -6.06 23.93 2.44
CA ASP A 705 -6.91 23.01 1.70
C ASP A 705 -8.25 23.69 1.36
N PRO A 706 -8.23 24.84 0.64
CA PRO A 706 -9.47 25.50 0.26
C PRO A 706 -10.26 24.61 -0.71
N LEU A 707 -11.57 24.50 -0.49
CA LEU A 707 -12.48 23.80 -1.40
C LEU A 707 -12.57 24.58 -2.72
N PHE A 708 -12.22 23.95 -3.84
CA PHE A 708 -12.41 24.49 -5.18
C PHE A 708 -13.71 23.96 -5.79
N LYS A 709 -14.57 24.84 -6.27
CA LYS A 709 -15.77 24.50 -7.04
C LYS A 709 -15.48 24.58 -8.54
N GLU A 710 -16.22 23.82 -9.36
CA GLU A 710 -16.09 23.91 -10.83
C GLU A 710 -16.34 25.34 -11.34
N GLU A 711 -17.18 26.11 -10.65
CA GLU A 711 -17.47 27.53 -10.93
C GLU A 711 -16.27 28.46 -10.68
N ASP A 712 -15.30 28.04 -9.85
CA ASP A 712 -14.06 28.77 -9.59
C ASP A 712 -13.05 28.60 -10.75
N ASN A 713 -13.28 27.66 -11.68
CA ASN A 713 -12.44 27.49 -12.85
C ASN A 713 -12.68 28.64 -13.85
N SER A 714 -11.75 29.59 -13.88
CA SER A 714 -11.67 30.53 -14.99
C SER A 714 -11.05 29.83 -16.21
N PRO A 715 -11.62 29.98 -17.42
CA PRO A 715 -10.95 29.55 -18.65
C PRO A 715 -9.70 30.39 -18.95
N ASN A 716 -9.51 31.51 -18.24
CA ASN A 716 -8.37 32.40 -18.40
C ASN A 716 -7.24 32.03 -17.44
N LEU A 717 -6.01 32.07 -17.96
CA LEU A 717 -4.79 31.93 -17.16
C LEU A 717 -4.70 33.08 -16.14
N THR A 718 -4.53 32.73 -14.86
CA THR A 718 -4.30 33.70 -13.80
C THR A 718 -2.90 34.29 -13.89
N VAL A 719 -2.82 35.62 -13.94
CA VAL A 719 -1.57 36.39 -13.85
C VAL A 719 -1.50 37.01 -12.46
N PHE A 720 -0.43 36.74 -11.73
CA PHE A 720 -0.22 37.24 -10.37
C PHE A 720 0.52 38.57 -10.37
N ASN A 721 0.44 39.31 -9.26
CA ASN A 721 1.09 40.60 -9.12
C ASN A 721 2.62 40.47 -9.29
N PRO A 722 3.26 41.19 -10.25
CA PRO A 722 4.72 41.10 -10.49
C PRO A 722 5.58 41.55 -9.30
N ASP A 723 5.05 42.41 -8.44
CA ASP A 723 5.77 43.02 -7.33
C ASP A 723 5.55 42.34 -5.99
N GLU A 724 4.65 41.36 -5.93
CA GLU A 724 4.42 40.55 -4.74
C GLU A 724 5.70 39.77 -4.35
N LYS A 725 6.30 40.14 -3.21
CA LYS A 725 7.56 39.52 -2.75
C LYS A 725 7.35 38.07 -2.33
N LEU A 726 6.30 37.80 -1.56
CA LEU A 726 5.93 36.48 -1.05
C LEU A 726 4.49 36.21 -1.45
N MET A 727 4.28 35.24 -2.30
CA MET A 727 2.97 34.70 -2.60
C MET A 727 2.51 33.81 -1.46
N ASN A 728 1.22 33.84 -1.18
CA ASN A 728 0.61 32.82 -0.31
C ASN A 728 0.78 31.42 -0.94
N VAL A 729 0.97 30.42 -0.09
CA VAL A 729 1.00 29.00 -0.50
C VAL A 729 -0.23 28.35 0.10
N GLU A 730 -1.26 28.17 -0.74
CA GLU A 730 -2.61 27.73 -0.35
C GLU A 730 -2.72 26.20 -0.14
N TYR A 731 -1.58 25.52 0.00
CA TYR A 731 -1.47 24.09 0.19
C TYR A 731 -0.32 23.73 1.14
N LEU A 732 -0.28 22.48 1.59
CA LEU A 732 0.87 21.94 2.31
C LEU A 732 2.03 21.73 1.35
N ALA A 733 3.16 22.37 1.61
CA ALA A 733 4.39 22.18 0.85
C ALA A 733 5.07 20.86 1.23
N ASP A 734 5.65 20.16 0.26
CA ASP A 734 6.39 18.93 0.52
C ASP A 734 7.60 19.19 1.44
N PRO A 735 7.68 18.58 2.64
CA PRO A 735 8.78 18.81 3.57
C PRO A 735 10.17 18.43 3.02
N MET A 736 10.24 17.63 1.95
CA MET A 736 11.51 17.24 1.33
C MET A 736 12.05 18.26 0.33
N ALA A 737 11.19 19.14 -0.18
CA ALA A 737 11.61 20.23 -1.05
C ALA A 737 12.10 21.40 -0.18
N ALA A 738 13.36 21.34 0.25
CA ALA A 738 13.96 22.37 1.10
C ALA A 738 14.14 23.72 0.39
N GLY A 739 14.16 23.68 -0.94
CA GLY A 739 14.38 24.82 -1.80
C GLY A 739 14.54 24.41 -3.26
N VAL A 740 15.00 25.35 -4.08
CA VAL A 740 15.24 25.19 -5.51
C VAL A 740 16.73 25.21 -5.79
N THR A 741 17.19 24.32 -6.66
CA THR A 741 18.54 24.31 -7.21
C THR A 741 18.46 24.67 -8.69
N PHE A 742 19.30 25.62 -9.13
CA PHE A 742 19.44 26.05 -10.52
C PHE A 742 20.81 25.62 -11.03
N PHE A 743 20.86 25.01 -12.20
CA PHE A 743 22.09 24.54 -12.82
C PHE A 743 22.64 25.69 -13.65
N VAL A 744 23.82 26.18 -13.29
CA VAL A 744 24.44 27.32 -13.96
C VAL A 744 25.83 26.93 -14.42
N SER A 745 26.26 27.49 -15.55
CA SER A 745 27.65 27.40 -16.01
C SER A 745 28.14 28.79 -16.33
N ILE A 746 29.44 28.99 -16.11
CA ILE A 746 30.13 30.24 -16.45
C ILE A 746 30.33 30.30 -17.98
N ASN A 747 30.61 29.17 -18.64
CA ASN A 747 31.01 29.14 -20.06
C ASN A 747 29.97 28.52 -20.99
N ASP A 748 28.85 28.03 -20.46
CA ASP A 748 27.84 27.30 -21.23
C ASP A 748 26.45 27.98 -21.11
N PRO A 749 25.91 28.55 -22.20
CA PRO A 749 24.54 29.10 -22.23
C PRO A 749 23.45 28.05 -22.04
N ASN A 750 23.80 26.77 -22.04
CA ASN A 750 22.89 25.64 -21.90
C ASN A 750 23.51 24.56 -20.98
N PRO A 751 23.74 24.88 -19.70
CA PRO A 751 24.44 24.03 -18.75
C PRO A 751 23.71 22.68 -18.60
N LYS A 752 24.32 21.63 -19.14
CA LYS A 752 23.85 20.24 -19.01
C LYS A 752 24.93 19.37 -18.41
N LEU A 753 24.53 18.49 -17.50
CA LEU A 753 25.40 17.44 -17.01
C LEU A 753 25.73 16.46 -18.17
N PRO A 754 26.89 15.80 -18.19
CA PRO A 754 27.89 15.67 -17.12
C PRO A 754 28.90 16.83 -17.02
N ASN A 755 28.73 17.94 -17.77
CA ASN A 755 29.71 19.03 -17.85
C ASN A 755 30.23 19.42 -16.44
N PRO A 756 31.55 19.28 -16.17
CA PRO A 756 32.13 19.51 -14.85
C PRO A 756 32.04 20.98 -14.40
N GLU A 757 31.80 21.91 -15.32
CA GLU A 757 31.65 23.34 -15.03
C GLU A 757 30.23 23.72 -14.56
N VAL A 758 29.29 22.76 -14.52
CA VAL A 758 27.93 23.00 -14.03
C VAL A 758 27.92 23.10 -12.51
N LEU A 759 27.78 24.34 -12.04
CA LEU A 759 27.58 24.71 -10.64
C LEU A 759 26.08 24.72 -10.31
N THR A 760 25.78 24.83 -9.01
CA THR A 760 24.40 24.97 -8.52
C THR A 760 24.24 26.26 -7.73
N LYS A 761 23.21 27.05 -8.06
CA LYS A 761 22.68 28.10 -7.18
C LYS A 761 21.46 27.56 -6.43
N ARG A 762 21.52 27.49 -5.11
CA ARG A 762 20.43 26.95 -4.28
C ARG A 762 19.74 28.05 -3.49
N ILE A 763 18.41 28.12 -3.57
CA ILE A 763 17.58 29.08 -2.84
C ILE A 763 16.61 28.32 -1.94
N SER A 764 16.63 28.57 -0.64
CA SER A 764 15.75 27.89 0.33
C SER A 764 14.37 28.55 0.44
N PHE A 765 13.35 27.72 0.67
CA PHE A 765 12.01 28.18 1.07
C PHE A 765 11.91 28.51 2.57
N TYR A 766 12.87 28.09 3.40
CA TYR A 766 12.73 28.07 4.86
C TYR A 766 13.84 28.80 5.63
N ASN A 767 15.02 29.03 5.04
CA ASN A 767 16.12 29.72 5.73
C ASN A 767 15.73 31.15 6.12
N ALA A 768 15.91 31.51 7.40
CA ALA A 768 15.51 32.82 7.92
C ALA A 768 16.31 33.99 7.34
N ASP A 769 17.58 33.77 7.00
CA ASP A 769 18.51 34.79 6.49
C ASP A 769 18.28 35.19 5.01
N ASP A 770 17.43 34.45 4.29
CA ASP A 770 17.15 34.63 2.86
C ASP A 770 18.39 34.59 1.95
N LYS A 771 19.54 34.11 2.45
CA LYS A 771 20.78 34.04 1.66
C LYS A 771 20.76 32.86 0.69
N GLU A 772 21.57 32.97 -0.36
CA GLU A 772 21.88 31.84 -1.23
C GLU A 772 22.53 30.71 -0.42
N VAL A 773 22.14 29.47 -0.68
CA VAL A 773 22.65 28.27 0.00
C VAL A 773 23.89 27.77 -0.74
N THR A 774 25.05 28.06 -0.17
CA THR A 774 26.37 27.82 -0.79
C THR A 774 27.01 26.51 -0.34
N SER A 775 26.59 25.95 0.80
CA SER A 775 27.14 24.70 1.35
C SER A 775 26.07 23.69 1.75
N ASP A 776 26.47 22.43 1.89
CA ASP A 776 25.57 21.36 2.35
C ASP A 776 25.16 21.54 3.83
N ALA A 777 26.01 22.18 4.64
CA ALA A 777 25.67 22.57 6.00
C ALA A 777 24.54 23.61 6.02
N GLU A 778 24.59 24.61 5.13
CA GLU A 778 23.50 25.58 4.97
C GLU A 778 22.24 24.93 4.40
N ALA A 779 22.37 23.97 3.49
CA ALA A 779 21.25 23.20 2.95
C ALA A 779 20.57 22.34 4.02
N ASN A 780 21.31 21.91 5.05
CA ASN A 780 20.83 21.07 6.15
C ASN A 780 20.18 21.85 7.30
N LYS A 781 20.08 23.18 7.23
CA LYS A 781 19.38 23.97 8.27
C LYS A 781 17.96 23.42 8.50
N SER A 782 17.66 23.09 9.76
CA SER A 782 16.34 22.60 10.16
C SER A 782 15.35 23.75 10.29
N PHE A 783 14.06 23.45 10.13
CA PHE A 783 12.96 24.37 10.36
C PHE A 783 11.89 23.67 11.19
N ASP A 784 11.11 24.45 11.94
CA ASP A 784 9.99 23.94 12.74
C ASP A 784 8.68 23.89 11.93
N THR A 785 7.64 23.34 12.56
CA THR A 785 6.31 23.18 11.94
C THR A 785 5.69 24.52 11.52
N ASP A 786 5.87 25.59 12.30
CA ASP A 786 5.27 26.89 11.99
C ASP A 786 5.95 27.55 10.79
N THR A 787 7.28 27.46 10.71
CA THR A 787 8.05 27.87 9.53
C THR A 787 7.65 27.04 8.31
N TRP A 788 7.42 25.73 8.47
CA TRP A 788 6.98 24.86 7.37
C TRP A 788 5.59 25.22 6.84
N PHE A 789 4.65 25.63 7.71
CA PHE A 789 3.33 26.09 7.28
C PHE A 789 3.38 27.40 6.47
N ALA A 790 4.48 28.15 6.55
CA ALA A 790 4.68 29.43 5.87
C ALA A 790 5.95 29.42 5.00
N PRO A 791 6.03 28.56 3.97
CA PRO A 791 7.18 28.54 3.06
C PRO A 791 7.30 29.88 2.32
N LYS A 792 8.53 30.37 2.15
CA LYS A 792 8.81 31.66 1.49
C LYS A 792 9.02 31.48 -0.01
N THR A 793 8.08 31.91 -0.83
CA THR A 793 8.23 31.94 -2.30
C THR A 793 9.30 32.96 -2.72
N PHE A 794 9.63 32.98 -4.00
CA PHE A 794 10.51 33.99 -4.59
C PHE A 794 10.19 34.17 -6.07
N ARG A 795 10.85 35.11 -6.73
CA ARG A 795 10.65 35.42 -8.15
C ARG A 795 11.87 35.10 -8.98
N VAL A 796 11.67 34.67 -10.21
CA VAL A 796 12.65 34.75 -11.28
C VAL A 796 12.26 35.92 -12.17
N ARG A 797 13.20 36.84 -12.44
CA ARG A 797 12.95 38.06 -13.22
C ARG A 797 13.98 38.18 -14.33
N LEU A 798 13.52 38.26 -15.57
CA LEU A 798 14.34 38.46 -16.76
C LEU A 798 14.33 39.94 -17.16
N LYS A 799 15.53 40.53 -17.35
CA LYS A 799 15.75 41.92 -17.77
C LYS A 799 16.79 42.05 -18.89
N GLU A 800 16.74 43.16 -19.60
CA GLU A 800 17.84 43.61 -20.47
C GLU A 800 19.06 44.02 -19.62
N GLY A 801 20.26 43.59 -20.02
CA GLY A 801 21.52 43.95 -19.37
C GLY A 801 22.67 43.01 -19.76
N ASN A 802 23.83 43.15 -19.13
CA ASN A 802 24.92 42.18 -19.32
C ASN A 802 24.54 40.80 -18.77
N PRO A 803 24.99 39.68 -19.37
CA PRO A 803 24.59 38.34 -18.95
C PRO A 803 24.99 38.09 -17.48
N ALA A 804 24.02 37.92 -16.60
CA ALA A 804 24.28 37.63 -15.19
C ALA A 804 23.09 36.92 -14.53
N ILE A 805 23.37 36.14 -13.49
CA ILE A 805 22.38 35.43 -12.68
C ILE A 805 22.68 35.71 -11.22
N ASN A 806 21.92 36.62 -10.60
CA ASN A 806 22.18 37.10 -9.24
C ASN A 806 20.97 36.89 -8.34
N TRP A 807 21.21 36.38 -7.14
CA TRP A 807 20.20 36.31 -6.09
C TRP A 807 20.19 37.59 -5.27
N ASP A 808 19.05 38.26 -5.20
CA ASP A 808 18.79 39.38 -4.29
C ASP A 808 17.92 38.90 -3.12
N ALA A 809 18.55 38.73 -1.96
CA ALA A 809 17.88 38.31 -0.73
C ALA A 809 16.83 39.34 -0.24
N SER A 810 17.07 40.63 -0.47
CA SER A 810 16.18 41.69 0.04
C SER A 810 14.83 41.69 -0.66
N SER A 811 14.83 41.48 -1.99
CA SER A 811 13.63 41.36 -2.79
C SER A 811 13.18 39.91 -3.01
N ARG A 812 13.94 38.91 -2.54
CA ARG A 812 13.77 37.48 -2.87
C ARG A 812 13.54 37.28 -4.37
N THR A 813 14.51 37.72 -5.16
CA THR A 813 14.45 37.64 -6.62
C THR A 813 15.75 37.04 -7.17
N LEU A 814 15.63 35.99 -7.99
CA LEU A 814 16.67 35.56 -8.89
C LEU A 814 16.60 36.42 -10.15
N LEU A 815 17.49 37.42 -10.24
CA LEU A 815 17.60 38.30 -11.38
C LEU A 815 18.45 37.63 -12.47
N VAL A 816 17.86 37.49 -13.65
CA VAL A 816 18.54 37.05 -14.87
C VAL A 816 18.58 38.24 -15.82
N THR A 817 19.78 38.69 -16.18
CA THR A 817 19.97 39.74 -17.19
C THR A 817 20.54 39.12 -18.46
N LEU A 818 20.04 39.53 -19.62
CA LEU A 818 20.53 39.06 -20.93
C LEU A 818 20.74 40.22 -21.88
N GLN A 819 21.82 40.13 -22.66
CA GLN A 819 22.07 41.03 -23.79
C GLN A 819 21.09 40.75 -24.92
N LYS A 820 20.91 41.73 -25.79
CA LYS A 820 20.04 41.64 -26.97
C LYS A 820 20.44 40.43 -27.82
N GLY A 821 19.45 39.67 -28.30
CA GLY A 821 19.67 38.52 -29.20
C GLY A 821 20.17 37.24 -28.51
N VAL A 822 20.37 37.22 -27.19
CA VAL A 822 20.87 36.03 -26.47
C VAL A 822 19.71 35.12 -26.05
N ILE A 823 19.94 33.80 -26.20
CA ILE A 823 19.12 32.75 -25.61
C ILE A 823 19.97 32.03 -24.56
N PHE A 824 19.43 31.92 -23.36
CA PHE A 824 20.03 31.20 -22.24
C PHE A 824 19.06 30.15 -21.72
N LYS A 825 19.56 28.98 -21.37
CA LYS A 825 18.77 27.88 -20.81
C LYS A 825 19.36 27.53 -19.45
N MET A 826 18.54 27.08 -18.52
CA MET A 826 19.03 26.45 -17.28
C MET A 826 18.06 25.37 -16.82
N ASN A 827 18.60 24.34 -16.17
CA ASN A 827 17.79 23.37 -15.47
C ASN A 827 17.49 23.85 -14.05
N TYR A 828 16.30 23.53 -13.55
CA TYR A 828 15.93 23.77 -12.17
C TYR A 828 15.21 22.56 -11.57
N ALA A 829 15.44 22.30 -10.28
CA ALA A 829 14.83 21.20 -9.55
C ALA A 829 14.64 21.55 -8.07
N SER A 830 13.87 20.76 -7.34
CA SER A 830 13.84 20.84 -5.87
C SER A 830 15.09 20.17 -5.31
N TYR A 831 15.79 20.78 -4.35
CA TYR A 831 16.85 20.07 -3.62
C TYR A 831 16.36 19.58 -2.26
N TRP A 832 16.90 18.45 -1.84
CA TRP A 832 16.66 17.87 -0.52
C TRP A 832 17.75 18.27 0.44
N ARG A 833 17.45 18.31 1.74
CA ARG A 833 18.48 18.39 2.76
C ARG A 833 19.33 17.11 2.70
N PRO A 834 20.66 17.20 2.52
CA PRO A 834 21.54 16.02 2.48
C PRO A 834 21.35 15.03 3.63
N ASP A 835 21.10 15.51 4.84
CA ASP A 835 20.84 14.68 6.02
C ASP A 835 19.54 13.88 5.91
N ASP A 836 18.50 14.48 5.33
CA ASP A 836 17.22 13.82 5.13
C ASP A 836 17.28 12.78 4.03
N LEU A 837 18.08 12.99 2.98
CA LEU A 837 18.33 11.97 1.96
C LEU A 837 18.87 10.69 2.60
N ILE A 838 19.90 10.79 3.43
CA ILE A 838 20.52 9.64 4.12
C ILE A 838 19.52 8.96 5.06
N LYS A 839 18.71 9.74 5.78
CA LYS A 839 17.83 9.23 6.82
C LYS A 839 16.49 8.71 6.28
N LYS A 840 16.00 9.23 5.16
CA LYS A 840 14.60 9.06 4.72
C LYS A 840 14.44 8.58 3.27
N SER A 841 15.48 8.58 2.44
CA SER A 841 15.34 8.19 1.02
C SER A 841 15.45 6.67 0.81
N GLY A 842 14.35 6.06 0.40
CA GLY A 842 14.30 4.66 -0.04
C GLY A 842 14.97 4.43 -1.39
N ILE A 843 15.09 5.48 -2.23
CA ILE A 843 15.84 5.41 -3.49
C ILE A 843 17.34 5.25 -3.19
N LEU A 844 17.87 6.03 -2.23
CA LEU A 844 19.27 5.94 -1.79
C LEU A 844 19.57 4.56 -1.17
N ASP A 845 18.63 4.04 -0.36
CA ASP A 845 18.71 2.69 0.23
C ASP A 845 18.72 1.59 -0.85
N MET A 846 17.86 1.70 -1.87
CA MET A 846 17.86 0.77 -3.02
C MET A 846 19.20 0.78 -3.75
N MET A 847 19.83 1.95 -3.90
CA MET A 847 21.17 2.09 -4.50
C MET A 847 22.29 1.51 -3.63
N GLY A 848 22.03 1.18 -2.36
CA GLY A 848 23.02 0.69 -1.42
C GLY A 848 23.99 1.77 -0.94
N LEU A 849 23.58 3.05 -0.99
CA LEU A 849 24.39 4.18 -0.53
C LEU A 849 23.97 4.57 0.90
N ASN A 850 24.95 4.75 1.79
CA ASN A 850 24.72 5.16 3.18
C ASN A 850 25.30 6.55 3.51
N ASN A 851 25.93 7.21 2.53
CA ASN A 851 26.49 8.55 2.61
C ASN A 851 26.50 9.20 1.22
N LEU A 852 26.89 10.47 1.14
CA LEU A 852 26.87 11.27 -0.08
C LEU A 852 28.27 11.75 -0.52
N THR A 853 29.35 11.11 -0.08
CA THR A 853 30.72 11.62 -0.30
C THR A 853 31.27 11.36 -1.71
N GLY A 854 30.87 10.25 -2.34
CA GLY A 854 31.29 9.91 -3.71
C GLY A 854 30.64 10.79 -4.78
N THR A 855 31.13 10.72 -6.01
CA THR A 855 30.69 11.59 -7.14
C THR A 855 29.18 11.57 -7.37
N VAL A 856 28.55 10.39 -7.37
CA VAL A 856 27.09 10.27 -7.49
C VAL A 856 26.39 10.86 -6.26
N GLY A 857 26.88 10.58 -5.06
CA GLY A 857 26.37 11.13 -3.81
C GLY A 857 26.37 12.65 -3.77
N GLN A 858 27.45 13.29 -4.22
CA GLN A 858 27.56 14.75 -4.27
C GLN A 858 26.55 15.36 -5.26
N ARG A 859 26.29 14.71 -6.40
CA ARG A 859 25.22 15.13 -7.33
C ARG A 859 23.84 15.03 -6.69
N ILE A 860 23.57 13.95 -5.96
CA ILE A 860 22.33 13.78 -5.20
C ILE A 860 22.18 14.90 -4.17
N ALA A 861 23.23 15.19 -3.37
CA ALA A 861 23.23 16.24 -2.35
C ALA A 861 22.96 17.65 -2.92
N ARG A 862 23.39 17.91 -4.15
CA ARG A 862 23.21 19.19 -4.86
C ARG A 862 21.89 19.28 -5.63
N GLY A 863 21.05 18.24 -5.59
CA GLY A 863 19.77 18.15 -6.33
C GLY A 863 19.95 18.00 -7.84
N GLN A 864 21.10 17.45 -8.27
CA GLN A 864 21.48 17.27 -9.67
C GLN A 864 21.14 15.88 -10.24
N HIS A 865 20.52 15.01 -9.44
CA HIS A 865 20.22 13.63 -9.83
C HIS A 865 18.72 13.44 -10.05
N TRP A 866 18.30 13.08 -11.28
CA TRP A 866 16.89 13.07 -11.70
C TRP A 866 16.01 12.13 -10.87
N MET A 867 16.56 11.00 -10.39
CA MET A 867 15.79 10.07 -9.56
C MET A 867 15.37 10.65 -8.20
N PHE A 868 16.07 11.66 -7.68
CA PHE A 868 15.76 12.30 -6.39
C PHE A 868 15.11 13.67 -6.58
N SER A 869 15.59 14.39 -7.60
CA SER A 869 15.25 15.76 -7.94
C SER A 869 15.07 15.86 -9.46
N PRO A 870 13.92 15.42 -10.01
CA PRO A 870 13.59 15.63 -11.41
C PRO A 870 13.70 17.11 -11.76
N TRP A 871 14.46 17.41 -12.82
CA TRP A 871 14.67 18.78 -13.29
C TRP A 871 13.78 19.09 -14.48
N ARG A 872 13.51 20.38 -14.68
CA ARG A 872 12.91 20.93 -15.90
C ARG A 872 13.81 22.04 -16.44
N GLU A 873 13.73 22.29 -17.74
CA GLU A 873 14.51 23.33 -18.43
C GLU A 873 13.66 24.61 -18.50
N ILE A 874 14.22 25.73 -18.05
CA ILE A 874 13.66 27.07 -18.27
C ILE A 874 14.53 27.80 -19.30
N THR A 875 13.89 28.39 -20.30
CA THR A 875 14.54 29.15 -21.38
C THR A 875 14.28 30.65 -21.20
N PHE A 876 15.34 31.44 -21.33
CA PHE A 876 15.34 32.89 -21.28
C PHE A 876 15.72 33.42 -22.65
N VAL A 877 14.92 34.32 -23.20
CA VAL A 877 15.09 34.84 -24.54
C VAL A 877 15.08 36.35 -24.50
N HIS A 878 16.14 36.97 -25.01
CA HIS A 878 16.12 38.37 -25.38
C HIS A 878 15.87 38.48 -26.90
N ALA A 879 14.60 38.55 -27.28
CA ALA A 879 14.19 38.57 -28.68
C ALA A 879 14.43 39.95 -29.31
N VAL A 880 14.98 39.94 -30.53
CA VAL A 880 15.16 41.12 -31.39
C VAL A 880 14.49 40.90 -32.73
N GLN A 881 13.87 41.94 -33.30
CA GLN A 881 13.16 41.84 -34.58
C GLN A 881 14.09 41.65 -35.79
N GLN A 882 15.30 42.21 -35.71
CA GLN A 882 16.31 42.12 -36.75
C GLN A 882 17.63 41.64 -36.16
N PRO A 883 18.48 41.00 -36.97
CA PRO A 883 19.79 40.57 -36.51
C PRO A 883 20.67 41.77 -36.13
N ILE A 884 21.30 41.69 -34.96
CA ILE A 884 22.10 42.78 -34.40
C ILE A 884 23.62 42.50 -34.43
N SER A 885 24.05 41.26 -34.72
CA SER A 885 25.47 40.96 -34.88
C SER A 885 25.93 41.33 -36.27
N VAL A 886 27.12 41.92 -36.38
CA VAL A 886 27.73 42.33 -37.64
C VAL A 886 29.04 41.56 -37.79
N ASP A 887 29.27 40.91 -38.93
CA ASP A 887 30.58 40.30 -39.22
C ASP A 887 31.63 41.35 -39.62
N ALA A 888 32.88 40.91 -39.81
CA ALA A 888 33.99 41.78 -40.25
C ALA A 888 33.75 42.44 -41.63
N SER A 889 32.76 42.00 -42.40
CA SER A 889 32.36 42.56 -43.70
C SER A 889 31.21 43.55 -43.62
N GLY A 890 30.69 43.84 -42.41
CA GLY A 890 29.56 44.73 -42.22
C GLY A 890 28.19 44.07 -42.45
N LYS A 891 28.15 42.75 -42.68
CA LYS A 891 26.90 42.02 -42.93
C LYS A 891 26.26 41.61 -41.61
N LYS A 892 24.96 41.88 -41.48
CA LYS A 892 24.17 41.56 -40.27
C LYS A 892 23.78 40.08 -40.26
N TYR A 893 24.02 39.39 -39.13
CA TYR A 893 23.65 37.99 -38.89
C TYR A 893 22.93 37.85 -37.55
N PRO A 894 22.08 36.80 -37.40
CA PRO A 894 21.52 36.46 -36.10
C PRO A 894 22.66 36.19 -35.13
N ALA A 895 22.65 36.89 -34.00
CA ALA A 895 23.67 36.80 -32.98
C ALA A 895 23.61 35.42 -32.30
N ILE A 896 24.46 34.47 -32.70
CA ILE A 896 24.79 33.32 -31.85
C ILE A 896 26.06 33.71 -31.10
N VAL A 897 25.91 34.46 -30.01
CA VAL A 897 27.05 34.82 -29.16
C VAL A 897 27.34 33.64 -28.25
N ASN A 898 28.52 33.04 -28.39
CA ASN A 898 29.09 32.22 -27.33
C ASN A 898 29.28 33.11 -26.10
N ILE A 899 28.65 32.75 -24.99
CA ILE A 899 28.81 33.46 -23.71
C ILE A 899 30.26 33.27 -23.28
N VAL A 900 31.06 34.32 -23.37
CA VAL A 900 32.36 34.41 -22.68
C VAL A 900 32.16 35.47 -21.61
N PRO A 901 32.12 35.11 -20.32
CA PRO A 901 32.19 36.09 -19.26
C PRO A 901 33.63 36.57 -19.10
N ASP A 902 33.81 37.88 -18.92
CA ASP A 902 35.04 38.44 -18.36
C ASP A 902 35.23 38.01 -16.90
#